data_AF-A0AA39AAM7-F1
#
_entry.id   AF-A0AA39AAM7-F1
#
_cell.length_a   1.000
_cell.length_b   1.000
_cell.length_c   1.000
_cell.angle_alpha   90.00
_cell.angle_beta   90.00
_cell.angle_gamma   90.00
#
_symmetry.space_group_name_H-M   'P 1'
#
loop_
_entity.id
_entity.type
_entity.pdbx_description
1 polymer ?
#
loop_
_entity_poly.entity_id
_entity_poly.type
_entity_poly.pdbx_seq_one_letter_code
_entity_poly.pdbx_strand_id
1 'polypeptide(L)'
;MELEKFIFGESNGDQKADASNGENQSGTLASFLSSDSEAPDDLSHGSQSFSMQDLDAPRTISTEKKLSWLRSQIVGGDAVFSSPFGTRRITYADHTASGRGLHYIENYIVNNVLPFYGNTHTCDSFVGDQTTKMVHEATKYVKRCLGGRQDDALLFCGSGTTAAIKRLQEVMGITAPSIVREKVLETLRNEERWVVFVGPYEHHSNLLSWRQSLADVVEIGLDDNGLLDMEALRQKLESYQHANRPLLGSFSACSNVTGIYSNTRALAELLHQYGAFACFDFAASGPYVEVDMRSGEIDGYDAIFLSPHKFLGGPGTPGILLMSKILYQLGSSPPSTCGGGTVSFVNGFSEKDTLYADEIEEREDAGTPPIIQKIKTALAFWVKEYIGYNVIEQLEHKYTEAALQRLLPNQNIRILGNTTEKRQAILSFLVYSTTNSSSDGREEIEGRFYMWRETGNKRGKPLDGPFVAKLLNDLFGIQARGGCACAGPYGHSLLNVDQTRSLAFRSAIQNGYNGIKPGWTRISFPYYMSAEEFEFILAALEFVATYGQRFLPLYHFNWKTGNWTFKKKALKDTLAGKENSSNFGDLSLARAMQTFDLTGPEEHHNADDNDEVIEKYTSYLETAKYIASLLRKFPPQRRVPEDIEPGLVSFRV
;
A
#
# COMPACT_ATOMS: atom_id res chain seq x y z
N MET A 1 -18.08 -18.84 74.88
CA MET A 1 -19.18 -18.01 74.36
C MET A 1 -19.61 -18.67 73.05
N GLU A 2 -20.24 -19.85 73.06
CA GLU A 2 -21.63 -20.14 73.52
C GLU A 2 -22.63 -19.17 72.87
N LEU A 3 -23.71 -19.56 72.17
CA LEU A 3 -24.64 -20.70 72.28
C LEU A 3 -25.23 -21.06 70.88
N GLU A 4 -25.27 -22.33 70.45
CA GLU A 4 -26.40 -23.31 70.41
C GLU A 4 -27.28 -23.26 69.12
N LYS A 5 -27.30 -24.30 68.24
CA LYS A 5 -28.02 -25.63 68.24
C LYS A 5 -29.56 -25.48 68.14
N PHE A 6 -30.33 -26.15 67.26
CA PHE A 6 -30.67 -27.59 67.15
C PHE A 6 -31.43 -27.82 65.79
N ILE A 7 -31.13 -28.80 64.91
CA ILE A 7 -31.48 -30.26 64.83
C ILE A 7 -32.79 -30.62 64.07
N PHE A 8 -32.58 -31.40 62.99
CA PHE A 8 -33.28 -32.54 62.36
C PHE A 8 -34.80 -32.82 62.46
N GLY A 9 -35.32 -33.36 61.34
CA GLY A 9 -36.40 -34.34 61.32
C GLY A 9 -36.70 -34.90 59.92
N GLU A 10 -36.15 -36.09 59.60
CA GLU A 10 -36.67 -36.99 58.55
C GLU A 10 -37.94 -37.71 59.04
N SER A 11 -38.85 -38.11 58.14
CA SER A 11 -39.43 -39.47 58.16
C SER A 11 -40.21 -39.81 56.90
N ASN A 12 -40.12 -41.10 56.57
CA ASN A 12 -40.64 -41.85 55.42
C ASN A 12 -42.17 -42.02 55.38
N GLY A 13 -42.68 -42.43 54.21
CA GLY A 13 -43.98 -43.09 54.08
C GLY A 13 -44.25 -43.62 52.66
N ASP A 14 -43.98 -44.92 52.46
CA ASP A 14 -44.27 -45.76 51.29
C ASP A 14 -45.75 -45.80 50.86
N GLN A 15 -46.02 -46.08 49.56
CA GLN A 15 -46.60 -47.37 49.10
C GLN A 15 -47.02 -47.39 47.60
N LYS A 16 -46.42 -48.36 46.88
CA LYS A 16 -46.98 -49.36 45.92
C LYS A 16 -47.87 -48.91 44.74
N ALA A 17 -47.43 -49.15 43.49
CA ALA A 17 -47.69 -50.33 42.60
C ALA A 17 -49.06 -50.24 41.88
N ASP A 18 -49.28 -50.59 40.61
CA ASP A 18 -48.58 -51.46 39.67
C ASP A 18 -49.09 -51.22 38.21
N ALA A 19 -48.26 -51.58 37.24
CA ALA A 19 -48.48 -52.16 35.89
C ALA A 19 -49.72 -51.82 35.01
N SER A 20 -49.49 -51.47 33.73
CA SER A 20 -49.50 -52.43 32.60
C SER A 20 -49.41 -51.78 31.19
N ASN A 21 -48.76 -52.51 30.28
CA ASN A 21 -48.39 -52.20 28.90
C ASN A 21 -49.55 -52.37 27.88
N GLY A 22 -49.41 -51.70 26.72
CA GLY A 22 -49.42 -52.42 25.42
C GLY A 22 -50.61 -52.24 24.47
N GLU A 23 -50.42 -51.35 23.49
CA GLU A 23 -50.62 -51.51 22.03
C GLU A 23 -51.96 -51.94 21.35
N ASN A 24 -52.24 -51.17 20.27
CA ASN A 24 -52.70 -51.54 18.92
C ASN A 24 -54.18 -51.34 18.46
N GLN A 25 -54.30 -50.31 17.62
CA GLN A 25 -54.80 -50.31 16.21
C GLN A 25 -56.29 -50.35 15.83
N SER A 26 -56.63 -49.31 15.06
CA SER A 26 -57.35 -49.27 13.76
C SER A 26 -58.84 -48.89 13.72
N GLY A 27 -59.18 -47.96 12.81
CA GLY A 27 -60.41 -48.07 12.00
C GLY A 27 -61.41 -46.89 11.93
N THR A 28 -61.04 -45.81 11.23
CA THR A 28 -61.81 -45.09 10.18
C THR A 28 -63.31 -44.70 10.30
N LEU A 29 -63.64 -43.40 10.08
CA LEU A 29 -64.74 -42.77 9.25
C LEU A 29 -65.03 -41.33 9.77
N ALA A 30 -64.52 -40.26 9.12
CA ALA A 30 -65.22 -39.32 8.21
C ALA A 30 -66.56 -38.77 8.76
N SER A 31 -66.92 -37.47 8.80
CA SER A 31 -66.54 -36.20 8.13
C SER A 31 -67.19 -35.05 8.95
N PHE A 32 -66.70 -33.81 9.00
CA PHE A 32 -67.16 -32.67 8.17
C PHE A 32 -66.47 -31.35 8.62
N LEU A 33 -65.99 -30.58 7.63
CA LEU A 33 -65.91 -29.10 7.54
C LEU A 33 -65.01 -28.30 8.51
N SER A 34 -63.87 -27.81 8.01
CA SER A 34 -63.67 -26.36 7.88
C SER A 34 -62.52 -26.06 6.90
N SER A 35 -62.87 -25.33 5.86
CA SER A 35 -62.02 -24.78 4.80
C SER A 35 -60.99 -23.78 5.34
N ASP A 36 -59.76 -23.91 4.85
CA ASP A 36 -58.76 -22.85 4.82
C ASP A 36 -59.31 -21.62 4.09
N SER A 37 -59.22 -20.46 4.74
CA SER A 37 -59.42 -19.15 4.13
C SER A 37 -58.23 -18.27 4.45
N GLU A 38 -57.54 -17.85 3.38
CA GLU A 38 -56.48 -16.85 3.34
C GLU A 38 -56.88 -15.51 3.96
N ALA A 39 -55.92 -14.86 4.64
CA ALA A 39 -55.49 -13.44 4.51
C ALA A 39 -54.91 -12.89 5.85
N PRO A 40 -54.07 -11.84 5.84
CA PRO A 40 -53.57 -11.08 4.70
C PRO A 40 -52.03 -11.00 4.58
N ASP A 41 -51.58 -10.84 3.33
CA ASP A 41 -50.33 -10.18 2.98
C ASP A 41 -50.19 -8.86 3.75
N ASP A 42 -49.07 -8.70 4.47
CA ASP A 42 -48.64 -7.37 4.92
C ASP A 42 -47.11 -7.22 4.81
N LEU A 43 -46.74 -6.55 3.72
CA LEU A 43 -45.55 -5.72 3.53
C LEU A 43 -44.18 -6.42 3.59
N SER A 44 -43.96 -7.23 2.56
CA SER A 44 -42.67 -7.38 1.89
C SER A 44 -42.16 -6.03 1.33
N HIS A 45 -41.78 -5.10 2.19
CA HIS A 45 -40.85 -4.05 1.79
C HIS A 45 -39.48 -4.69 1.66
N GLY A 46 -38.99 -4.75 0.42
CA GLY A 46 -37.68 -5.29 0.06
C GLY A 46 -36.57 -4.75 0.96
N SER A 47 -36.19 -5.57 1.94
CA SER A 47 -34.92 -5.49 2.62
C SER A 47 -33.85 -5.76 1.58
N GLN A 48 -33.36 -4.71 0.91
CA GLN A 48 -32.12 -4.78 0.14
C GLN A 48 -31.00 -5.05 1.15
N SER A 49 -30.68 -6.33 1.35
CA SER A 49 -29.40 -6.78 1.89
C SER A 49 -28.28 -6.09 1.11
N PHE A 50 -27.08 -5.98 1.67
CA PHE A 50 -25.88 -5.63 0.90
C PHE A 50 -25.51 -6.85 0.01
N SER A 51 -26.43 -7.21 -0.88
CA SER A 51 -26.20 -8.15 -1.93
C SER A 51 -25.30 -7.44 -2.92
N MET A 52 -24.03 -7.81 -2.94
CA MET A 52 -23.13 -7.47 -4.05
C MET A 52 -23.68 -7.96 -5.41
N GLN A 53 -24.75 -8.76 -5.42
CA GLN A 53 -25.53 -9.11 -6.61
C GLN A 53 -26.44 -7.97 -7.10
N ASP A 54 -26.46 -6.80 -6.46
CA ASP A 54 -27.12 -5.58 -6.95
C ASP A 54 -26.12 -4.51 -7.42
N LEU A 55 -24.82 -4.85 -7.43
CA LEU A 55 -23.79 -4.00 -8.02
C LEU A 55 -23.93 -4.02 -9.55
N ASP A 56 -24.40 -2.90 -10.14
CA ASP A 56 -24.63 -2.67 -11.58
C ASP A 56 -23.36 -2.70 -12.47
N ALA A 57 -22.31 -3.37 -12.02
CA ALA A 57 -21.12 -3.58 -12.82
C ALA A 57 -21.41 -4.56 -13.97
N PRO A 58 -20.73 -4.42 -15.12
CA PRO A 58 -21.03 -5.26 -16.27
C PRO A 58 -20.70 -6.74 -16.03
N ARG A 59 -21.70 -7.64 -16.06
CA ARG A 59 -21.56 -9.04 -15.56
C ARG A 59 -21.10 -10.09 -16.57
N THR A 60 -20.96 -9.76 -17.85
CA THR A 60 -20.63 -10.75 -18.91
C THR A 60 -19.84 -10.08 -20.02
N ILE A 61 -18.63 -9.61 -19.70
CA ILE A 61 -17.80 -8.88 -20.64
C ILE A 61 -16.35 -9.39 -20.63
N SER A 62 -15.68 -9.37 -21.79
CA SER A 62 -14.26 -9.67 -21.95
C SER A 62 -13.38 -8.87 -20.97
N THR A 63 -12.23 -9.43 -20.61
CA THR A 63 -11.25 -8.81 -19.72
C THR A 63 -10.94 -7.37 -20.11
N GLU A 64 -10.68 -7.10 -21.39
CA GLU A 64 -10.35 -5.75 -21.85
C GLU A 64 -11.46 -4.74 -21.58
N LYS A 65 -12.72 -5.11 -21.79
CA LYS A 65 -13.84 -4.21 -21.51
C LYS A 65 -14.04 -4.00 -20.00
N LYS A 66 -13.73 -4.99 -19.15
CA LYS A 66 -13.71 -4.79 -17.69
C LYS A 66 -12.64 -3.76 -17.30
N LEU A 67 -11.43 -3.87 -17.86
CA LEU A 67 -10.34 -2.93 -17.61
C LEU A 67 -10.65 -1.53 -18.16
N SER A 68 -11.26 -1.46 -19.35
CA SER A 68 -11.72 -0.20 -19.95
C SER A 68 -12.80 0.47 -19.11
N TRP A 69 -13.77 -0.29 -18.59
CA TRP A 69 -14.76 0.22 -17.64
C TRP A 69 -14.06 0.72 -16.36
N LEU A 70 -13.12 -0.06 -15.82
CA LEU A 70 -12.41 0.33 -14.60
C LEU A 70 -11.63 1.63 -14.78
N ARG A 71 -10.97 1.83 -15.93
CA ARG A 71 -10.30 3.09 -16.30
C ARG A 71 -11.29 4.26 -16.36
N SER A 72 -12.47 4.07 -16.97
CA SER A 72 -13.49 5.13 -17.06
C SER A 72 -14.09 5.51 -15.69
N GLN A 73 -14.00 4.62 -14.70
CA GLN A 73 -14.45 4.91 -13.34
C GLN A 73 -13.43 5.71 -12.52
N ILE A 74 -12.18 5.90 -12.98
CA ILE A 74 -11.16 6.61 -12.21
C ILE A 74 -11.55 8.07 -12.03
N VAL A 75 -11.70 8.50 -10.78
CA VAL A 75 -11.99 9.90 -10.47
C VAL A 75 -10.82 10.77 -10.92
N GLY A 76 -11.11 11.69 -11.83
CA GLY A 76 -10.12 12.57 -12.45
C GLY A 76 -9.11 11.83 -13.32
N GLY A 77 -9.52 10.77 -14.03
CA GLY A 77 -8.68 10.06 -15.01
C GLY A 77 -8.10 11.00 -16.08
N ASP A 78 -8.89 11.96 -16.56
CA ASP A 78 -8.48 12.94 -17.58
C ASP A 78 -8.14 14.31 -17.00
N ALA A 79 -7.94 14.37 -15.68
CA ALA A 79 -7.55 15.60 -15.03
C ALA A 79 -6.22 16.11 -15.58
N VAL A 80 -6.16 17.43 -15.80
CA VAL A 80 -4.97 18.12 -16.26
C VAL A 80 -4.50 19.13 -15.21
N PHE A 81 -3.24 19.52 -15.27
CA PHE A 81 -2.68 20.59 -14.45
C PHE A 81 -1.74 21.49 -15.25
N SER A 82 -1.55 22.71 -14.77
CA SER A 82 -0.58 23.65 -15.34
C SER A 82 0.83 23.28 -14.89
N SER A 83 1.69 22.93 -15.84
CA SER A 83 3.12 22.71 -15.61
C SER A 83 3.94 23.90 -16.13
N PRO A 84 5.23 24.00 -15.74
CA PRO A 84 6.15 24.98 -16.32
C PRO A 84 6.31 24.89 -17.85
N PHE A 85 5.90 23.78 -18.45
CA PHE A 85 6.03 23.51 -19.89
C PHE A 85 4.65 23.39 -20.57
N GLY A 86 3.61 23.98 -19.98
CA GLY A 86 2.23 23.98 -20.49
C GLY A 86 1.33 22.99 -19.77
N THR A 87 0.10 22.82 -20.25
CA THR A 87 -0.88 21.89 -19.66
C THR A 87 -0.44 20.44 -19.82
N ARG A 88 -0.58 19.64 -18.76
CA ARG A 88 -0.27 18.21 -18.77
C ARG A 88 -1.41 17.39 -18.18
N ARG A 89 -1.75 16.27 -18.84
CA ARG A 89 -2.61 15.22 -18.26
C ARG A 89 -1.90 14.57 -17.08
N ILE A 90 -2.64 14.25 -16.03
CA ILE A 90 -2.12 13.52 -14.87
C ILE A 90 -1.99 12.05 -15.26
N THR A 91 -0.78 11.62 -15.62
CA THR A 91 -0.46 10.19 -15.82
C THR A 91 0.04 9.62 -14.49
N TYR A 92 -0.83 8.95 -13.74
CA TYR A 92 -0.49 8.50 -12.37
C TYR A 92 0.34 7.22 -12.39
N ALA A 93 1.53 7.24 -11.76
CA ALA A 93 2.47 6.12 -11.74
C ALA A 93 3.02 5.84 -10.32
N ASP A 94 2.32 6.28 -9.26
CA ASP A 94 2.69 6.06 -7.84
C ASP A 94 1.65 5.21 -7.09
N HIS A 95 1.07 4.22 -7.78
CA HIS A 95 0.05 3.31 -7.24
C HIS A 95 0.54 2.49 -6.04
N THR A 96 1.84 2.26 -5.92
CA THR A 96 2.45 1.65 -4.72
C THR A 96 2.20 2.47 -3.45
N ALA A 97 2.05 3.80 -3.56
CA ALA A 97 1.79 4.65 -2.41
C ALA A 97 0.30 4.71 -2.06
N SER A 98 -0.57 4.85 -3.05
CA SER A 98 -2.03 4.89 -2.87
C SER A 98 -2.74 4.54 -4.16
N GLY A 99 -3.91 3.91 -4.06
CA GLY A 99 -4.83 3.77 -5.18
C GLY A 99 -5.52 5.09 -5.52
N ARG A 100 -6.23 5.13 -6.64
CA ARG A 100 -7.10 6.25 -7.04
C ARG A 100 -8.53 6.02 -6.54
N GLY A 101 -9.35 7.07 -6.45
CA GLY A 101 -10.79 6.92 -6.18
C GLY A 101 -11.55 6.41 -7.42
N LEU A 102 -12.72 5.80 -7.21
CA LEU A 102 -13.60 5.33 -8.28
C LEU A 102 -14.98 5.96 -8.17
N HIS A 103 -15.47 6.56 -9.26
CA HIS A 103 -16.83 7.09 -9.36
C HIS A 103 -17.86 6.06 -8.93
N TYR A 104 -17.68 4.80 -9.35
CA TYR A 104 -18.53 3.69 -8.96
C TYR A 104 -18.70 3.56 -7.43
N ILE A 105 -17.59 3.58 -6.69
CA ILE A 105 -17.60 3.43 -5.23
C ILE A 105 -18.13 4.70 -4.56
N GLU A 106 -17.68 5.87 -4.98
CA GLU A 106 -18.14 7.12 -4.37
C GLU A 106 -19.65 7.32 -4.59
N ASN A 107 -20.15 7.05 -5.79
CA ASN A 107 -21.58 7.12 -6.10
C ASN A 107 -22.38 6.08 -5.32
N TYR A 108 -21.85 4.86 -5.14
CA TYR A 108 -22.51 3.87 -4.30
C TYR A 108 -22.67 4.35 -2.86
N ILE A 109 -21.63 4.94 -2.28
CA ILE A 109 -21.68 5.52 -0.92
C ILE A 109 -22.73 6.64 -0.86
N VAL A 110 -22.70 7.57 -1.82
CA VAL A 110 -23.61 8.73 -1.86
C VAL A 110 -25.07 8.31 -2.04
N ASN A 111 -25.33 7.30 -2.88
CA ASN A 111 -26.69 6.95 -3.27
C ASN A 111 -27.30 5.83 -2.41
N ASN A 112 -26.49 4.93 -1.85
CA ASN A 112 -26.99 3.73 -1.16
C ASN A 112 -26.60 3.65 0.33
N VAL A 113 -25.57 4.37 0.78
CA VAL A 113 -25.13 4.33 2.18
C VAL A 113 -25.58 5.57 2.94
N LEU A 114 -25.20 6.75 2.47
CA LEU A 114 -25.47 8.02 3.17
C LEU A 114 -26.97 8.31 3.37
N PRO A 115 -27.90 8.01 2.44
CA PRO A 115 -29.31 8.30 2.64
C PRO A 115 -29.97 7.46 3.75
N PHE A 116 -29.40 6.29 4.06
CA PHE A 116 -29.91 5.36 5.07
C PHE A 116 -28.98 5.24 6.29
N TYR A 117 -28.06 6.19 6.45
CA TYR A 117 -27.04 6.15 7.50
C TYR A 117 -27.64 6.37 8.89
N GLY A 118 -27.43 5.40 9.77
CA GLY A 118 -27.64 5.47 11.21
C GLY A 118 -26.39 5.03 11.96
N ASN A 119 -26.20 5.48 13.21
CA ASN A 119 -25.10 4.94 14.01
C ASN A 119 -25.34 3.45 14.29
N THR A 120 -24.26 2.67 14.35
CA THR A 120 -24.30 1.26 14.77
C THR A 120 -24.48 1.17 16.28
N HIS A 121 -24.67 -0.05 16.81
CA HIS A 121 -24.89 -0.38 18.24
C HIS A 121 -26.35 -0.37 18.71
N THR A 122 -27.29 0.19 17.96
CA THR A 122 -28.73 0.03 18.21
C THR A 122 -29.48 -0.32 16.92
N CYS A 123 -30.26 -1.40 16.96
CA CYS A 123 -31.03 -1.89 15.81
C CYS A 123 -32.54 -1.60 15.93
N ASP A 124 -32.94 -0.77 16.90
CA ASP A 124 -34.37 -0.47 17.15
C ASP A 124 -34.99 0.41 16.06
N SER A 125 -34.17 1.17 15.32
CA SER A 125 -34.60 2.05 14.24
C SER A 125 -34.16 1.51 12.89
N PHE A 126 -34.98 1.74 11.85
CA PHE A 126 -34.72 1.25 10.49
C PHE A 126 -33.30 1.55 9.99
N VAL A 127 -32.83 2.80 10.12
CA VAL A 127 -31.50 3.21 9.63
C VAL A 127 -30.36 2.63 10.46
N GLY A 128 -30.55 2.44 11.77
CA GLY A 128 -29.58 1.79 12.66
C GLY A 128 -29.41 0.31 12.35
N ASP A 129 -30.53 -0.41 12.17
CA ASP A 129 -30.55 -1.82 11.75
C ASP A 129 -29.93 -2.00 10.36
N GLN A 130 -30.35 -1.19 9.38
CA GLN A 130 -29.85 -1.26 8.00
C GLN A 130 -28.34 -1.00 7.93
N THR A 131 -27.83 0.03 8.62
CA THR A 131 -26.39 0.34 8.64
C THR A 131 -25.59 -0.75 9.34
N THR A 132 -26.10 -1.29 10.45
CA THR A 132 -25.47 -2.39 11.19
C THR A 132 -25.36 -3.65 10.31
N LYS A 133 -26.42 -3.99 9.57
CA LYS A 133 -26.38 -5.09 8.59
C LYS A 133 -25.34 -4.87 7.50
N MET A 134 -25.30 -3.70 6.87
CA MET A 134 -24.30 -3.37 5.84
C MET A 134 -22.86 -3.51 6.36
N VAL A 135 -22.59 -3.03 7.58
CA VAL A 135 -21.26 -3.12 8.20
C VAL A 135 -20.88 -4.58 8.48
N HIS A 136 -21.80 -5.40 9.00
CA HIS A 136 -21.55 -6.82 9.22
C HIS A 136 -21.29 -7.58 7.92
N GLU A 137 -22.07 -7.30 6.87
CA GLU A 137 -21.88 -7.92 5.56
C GLU A 137 -20.54 -7.51 4.93
N ALA A 138 -20.19 -6.22 5.00
CA ALA A 138 -18.88 -5.71 4.56
C ALA A 138 -17.72 -6.35 5.34
N THR A 139 -17.84 -6.49 6.66
CA THR A 139 -16.84 -7.12 7.53
C THR A 139 -16.63 -8.59 7.18
N LYS A 140 -17.73 -9.36 7.06
CA LYS A 140 -17.68 -10.77 6.65
C LYS A 140 -17.08 -10.94 5.25
N TYR A 141 -17.42 -10.04 4.33
CA TYR A 141 -16.88 -10.04 2.98
C TYR A 141 -15.37 -9.84 2.96
N VAL A 142 -14.85 -8.82 3.66
CA VAL A 142 -13.40 -8.56 3.75
C VAL A 142 -12.69 -9.73 4.41
N LYS A 143 -13.23 -10.28 5.51
CA LYS A 143 -12.66 -11.43 6.21
C LYS A 143 -12.51 -12.64 5.29
N ARG A 144 -13.55 -12.94 4.50
CA ARG A 144 -13.53 -14.02 3.51
C ARG A 144 -12.49 -13.80 2.42
N CYS A 145 -12.37 -12.57 1.90
CA CYS A 145 -11.39 -12.25 0.86
C CYS A 145 -9.93 -12.41 1.31
N LEU A 146 -9.69 -12.50 2.62
CA LEU A 146 -8.39 -12.72 3.23
C LEU A 146 -8.19 -14.17 3.70
N GLY A 147 -9.15 -15.06 3.45
CA GLY A 147 -9.12 -16.45 3.92
C GLY A 147 -9.34 -16.60 5.43
N GLY A 148 -9.85 -15.56 6.11
CA GLY A 148 -10.09 -15.60 7.56
C GLY A 148 -11.19 -16.58 7.94
N ARG A 149 -10.96 -17.38 8.98
CA ARG A 149 -11.87 -18.39 9.54
C ARG A 149 -12.45 -17.93 10.88
N GLN A 150 -13.20 -18.81 11.56
CA GLN A 150 -13.84 -18.50 12.84
C GLN A 150 -12.84 -18.25 13.98
N ASP A 151 -11.68 -18.90 13.90
CA ASP A 151 -10.58 -18.76 14.87
C ASP A 151 -9.70 -17.53 14.61
N ASP A 152 -10.06 -16.72 13.61
CA ASP A 152 -9.40 -15.46 13.32
C ASP A 152 -10.30 -14.29 13.71
N ALA A 153 -9.70 -13.13 13.99
CA ALA A 153 -10.39 -11.88 14.27
C ALA A 153 -9.95 -10.81 13.25
N LEU A 154 -10.94 -10.15 12.62
CA LEU A 154 -10.73 -9.04 11.70
C LEU A 154 -10.97 -7.71 12.43
N LEU A 155 -9.94 -6.88 12.52
CA LEU A 155 -9.99 -5.56 13.13
C LEU A 155 -9.79 -4.47 12.07
N PHE A 156 -10.65 -3.46 12.11
CA PHE A 156 -10.51 -2.22 11.32
C PHE A 156 -9.77 -1.20 12.18
N CYS A 157 -8.50 -1.01 11.89
CA CYS A 157 -7.61 -0.18 12.68
C CYS A 157 -7.68 1.29 12.23
N GLY A 158 -6.92 2.18 12.89
CA GLY A 158 -6.77 3.56 12.43
C GLY A 158 -6.11 3.67 11.03
N SER A 159 -5.28 4.68 10.81
CA SER A 159 -4.75 4.93 9.45
C SER A 159 -3.71 3.90 8.98
N GLY A 160 -4.11 3.02 8.06
CA GLY A 160 -3.25 2.11 7.31
C GLY A 160 -2.57 1.00 8.12
N THR A 161 -1.64 0.29 7.49
CA THR A 161 -0.92 -0.85 8.07
C THR A 161 -0.17 -0.48 9.36
N THR A 162 0.31 0.77 9.48
CA THR A 162 0.93 1.27 10.71
C THR A 162 0.01 1.11 11.93
N ALA A 163 -1.27 1.44 11.79
CA ALA A 163 -2.25 1.28 12.86
C ALA A 163 -2.57 -0.20 13.13
N ALA A 164 -2.55 -1.05 12.10
CA ALA A 164 -2.75 -2.49 12.22
C ALA A 164 -1.62 -3.18 13.01
N ILE A 165 -0.36 -2.87 12.67
CA ILE A 165 0.81 -3.40 13.41
C ILE A 165 0.79 -2.90 14.86
N LYS A 166 0.44 -1.61 15.05
CA LYS A 166 0.31 -1.06 16.40
C LYS A 166 -0.79 -1.76 17.20
N ARG A 167 -1.96 -1.99 16.59
CA ARG A 167 -3.06 -2.71 17.23
C ARG A 167 -2.65 -4.11 17.63
N LEU A 168 -1.92 -4.83 16.77
CA LEU A 168 -1.39 -6.16 17.11
C LEU A 168 -0.51 -6.08 18.37
N GLN A 169 0.42 -5.11 18.43
CA GLN A 169 1.28 -4.94 19.61
C GLN A 169 0.50 -4.60 20.89
N GLU A 170 -0.62 -3.90 20.78
CA GLU A 170 -1.48 -3.57 21.91
C GLU A 170 -2.23 -4.80 22.42
N VAL A 171 -2.86 -5.57 21.52
CA VAL A 171 -3.60 -6.79 21.91
C VAL A 171 -2.69 -7.93 22.37
N MET A 172 -1.43 -7.94 21.94
CA MET A 172 -0.39 -8.83 22.46
C MET A 172 0.19 -8.38 23.81
N GLY A 173 -0.12 -7.16 24.27
CA GLY A 173 0.42 -6.62 25.53
C GLY A 173 1.90 -6.20 25.49
N ILE A 174 2.47 -5.96 24.30
CA ILE A 174 3.90 -5.63 24.11
C ILE A 174 4.13 -4.15 23.78
N THR A 175 3.14 -3.31 24.06
CA THR A 175 3.19 -1.86 23.88
C THR A 175 3.45 -1.15 25.20
N ALA A 176 4.30 -0.12 25.17
CA ALA A 176 4.36 0.89 26.23
C ALA A 176 4.50 2.30 25.62
N PRO A 177 4.00 3.35 26.27
CA PRO A 177 4.34 4.73 25.90
C PRO A 177 5.85 4.95 25.93
N SER A 178 6.39 5.67 24.93
CA SER A 178 7.84 5.82 24.73
C SER A 178 8.58 6.36 25.96
N ILE A 179 7.95 7.26 26.72
CA ILE A 179 8.51 7.89 27.93
C ILE A 179 8.70 6.93 29.12
N VAL A 180 7.98 5.80 29.15
CA VAL A 180 8.08 4.80 30.24
C VAL A 180 8.67 3.48 29.76
N ARG A 181 8.94 3.33 28.46
CA ARG A 181 9.41 2.09 27.84
C ARG A 181 10.60 1.47 28.58
N GLU A 182 11.65 2.24 28.85
CA GLU A 182 12.84 1.74 29.53
C GLU A 182 12.53 1.22 30.94
N LYS A 183 11.67 1.93 31.69
CA LYS A 183 11.24 1.48 33.03
C LYS A 183 10.46 0.17 32.97
N VAL A 184 9.59 0.00 31.96
CA VAL A 184 8.85 -1.24 31.78
C VAL A 184 9.79 -2.38 31.39
N LEU A 185 10.75 -2.14 30.50
CA LEU A 185 11.76 -3.12 30.10
C LEU A 185 12.61 -3.60 31.28
N GLU A 186 12.96 -2.72 32.22
CA GLU A 186 13.68 -3.07 33.45
C GLU A 186 12.89 -4.00 34.38
N THR A 187 11.55 -3.99 34.29
CA THR A 187 10.67 -4.82 35.13
C THR A 187 10.31 -6.17 34.50
N LEU A 188 10.42 -6.30 33.18
CA LEU A 188 10.07 -7.52 32.46
C LEU A 188 11.16 -8.58 32.63
N ARG A 189 10.75 -9.81 32.92
CA ARG A 189 11.66 -10.96 32.84
C ARG A 189 11.99 -11.25 31.38
N ASN A 190 13.15 -11.82 31.14
CA ASN A 190 13.61 -12.06 29.77
C ASN A 190 12.66 -13.02 29.01
N GLU A 191 12.08 -14.00 29.72
CA GLU A 191 11.14 -15.00 29.21
C GLU A 191 9.80 -14.37 28.75
N GLU A 192 9.43 -13.22 29.34
CA GLU A 192 8.21 -12.47 28.99
C GLU A 192 8.40 -11.58 27.77
N ARG A 193 9.66 -11.32 27.39
CA ARG A 193 9.97 -10.47 26.24
C ARG A 193 9.88 -11.26 24.96
N TRP A 194 8.96 -10.88 24.10
CA TRP A 194 8.87 -11.39 22.73
C TRP A 194 10.15 -11.15 21.93
N VAL A 195 10.49 -12.09 21.06
CA VAL A 195 11.53 -11.91 20.03
C VAL A 195 10.82 -11.74 18.69
N VAL A 196 11.09 -10.62 18.02
CA VAL A 196 10.47 -10.30 16.73
C VAL A 196 11.54 -10.27 15.64
N PHE A 197 11.47 -11.21 14.70
CA PHE A 197 12.31 -11.25 13.51
C PHE A 197 11.68 -10.38 12.41
N VAL A 198 12.48 -9.51 11.79
CA VAL A 198 12.03 -8.64 10.70
C VAL A 198 12.97 -8.73 9.50
N GLY A 199 12.44 -8.55 8.30
CA GLY A 199 13.19 -8.70 7.06
C GLY A 199 14.02 -7.48 6.66
N PRO A 200 14.77 -7.60 5.55
CA PRO A 200 15.54 -6.49 5.02
C PRO A 200 14.68 -5.48 4.22
N TYR A 201 13.46 -5.86 3.85
CA TYR A 201 12.57 -5.08 2.98
C TYR A 201 11.60 -4.17 3.73
N GLU A 202 11.66 -4.17 5.07
CA GLU A 202 10.58 -3.60 5.85
C GLU A 202 10.40 -2.11 5.60
N HIS A 203 9.14 -1.75 5.33
CA HIS A 203 8.70 -0.39 5.47
C HIS A 203 8.91 0.08 6.92
N HIS A 204 9.16 1.37 7.13
CA HIS A 204 9.37 1.92 8.49
C HIS A 204 8.26 1.55 9.48
N SER A 205 7.02 1.40 9.02
CA SER A 205 5.90 0.91 9.82
C SER A 205 6.12 -0.49 10.40
N ASN A 206 6.76 -1.39 9.66
CA ASN A 206 7.06 -2.76 10.07
C ASN A 206 8.51 -2.95 10.57
N LEU A 207 9.19 -1.86 10.92
CA LEU A 207 10.52 -1.89 11.54
C LEU A 207 10.59 -1.00 12.79
N LEU A 208 10.30 0.29 12.62
CA LEU A 208 10.38 1.24 13.72
C LEU A 208 9.31 0.96 14.79
N SER A 209 8.14 0.47 14.38
CA SER A 209 7.08 0.09 15.31
C SER A 209 7.56 -1.01 16.25
N TRP A 210 8.17 -2.08 15.74
CA TRP A 210 8.74 -3.16 16.55
C TRP A 210 9.93 -2.68 17.40
N ARG A 211 10.84 -1.87 16.84
CA ARG A 211 11.98 -1.30 17.60
C ARG A 211 11.53 -0.44 18.78
N GLN A 212 10.34 0.17 18.71
CA GLN A 212 9.76 0.98 19.78
C GLN A 212 8.79 0.20 20.68
N SER A 213 8.56 -1.08 20.42
CA SER A 213 7.80 -1.98 21.30
C SER A 213 8.66 -2.49 22.47
N LEU A 214 8.07 -3.35 23.31
CA LEU A 214 8.76 -4.05 24.40
C LEU A 214 9.54 -5.30 23.93
N ALA A 215 9.36 -5.70 22.67
CA ALA A 215 10.04 -6.84 22.08
C ALA A 215 11.55 -6.62 21.90
N ASP A 216 12.27 -7.71 21.76
CA ASP A 216 13.64 -7.78 21.26
C ASP A 216 13.59 -8.00 19.74
N VAL A 217 14.18 -7.09 18.97
CA VAL A 217 14.03 -7.08 17.50
C VAL A 217 15.30 -7.61 16.85
N VAL A 218 15.14 -8.65 16.03
CA VAL A 218 16.22 -9.29 15.29
C VAL A 218 16.02 -9.01 13.79
N GLU A 219 16.93 -8.22 13.21
CA GLU A 219 16.89 -7.86 11.79
C GLU A 219 17.63 -8.91 10.96
N ILE A 220 16.95 -9.49 9.97
CA ILE A 220 17.51 -10.42 8.99
C ILE A 220 17.97 -9.65 7.76
N GLY A 221 19.19 -9.95 7.32
CA GLY A 221 19.85 -9.28 6.20
C GLY A 221 19.43 -9.81 4.82
N LEU A 222 20.17 -9.34 3.82
CA LEU A 222 20.09 -9.83 2.45
C LEU A 222 21.17 -10.89 2.21
N ASP A 223 20.86 -11.86 1.36
CA ASP A 223 21.85 -12.79 0.81
C ASP A 223 22.68 -12.15 -0.33
N ASP A 224 23.59 -12.92 -0.91
CA ASP A 224 24.45 -12.46 -2.02
C ASP A 224 23.66 -12.11 -3.31
N ASN A 225 22.42 -12.58 -3.44
CA ASN A 225 21.52 -12.28 -4.55
C ASN A 225 20.66 -11.04 -4.29
N GLY A 226 20.78 -10.40 -3.13
CA GLY A 226 19.92 -9.29 -2.70
C GLY A 226 18.51 -9.73 -2.32
N LEU A 227 18.36 -10.99 -1.93
CA LEU A 227 17.12 -11.62 -1.44
C LEU A 227 17.14 -11.72 0.09
N LEU A 228 15.98 -11.96 0.72
CA LEU A 228 15.95 -12.21 2.17
C LEU A 228 16.77 -13.47 2.49
N ASP A 229 17.73 -13.35 3.40
CA ASP A 229 18.61 -14.45 3.79
C ASP A 229 17.88 -15.46 4.71
N MET A 230 17.29 -16.49 4.07
CA MET A 230 16.57 -17.57 4.76
C MET A 230 17.46 -18.39 5.69
N GLU A 231 18.74 -18.51 5.36
CA GLU A 231 19.70 -19.27 6.16
C GLU A 231 20.10 -18.50 7.42
N ALA A 232 20.33 -17.19 7.30
CA ALA A 232 20.51 -16.32 8.46
C ALA A 232 19.27 -16.31 9.37
N LEU A 233 18.05 -16.30 8.81
CA LEU A 233 16.82 -16.45 9.59
C LEU A 233 16.80 -17.78 10.36
N ARG A 234 17.08 -18.90 9.67
CA ARG A 234 17.13 -20.24 10.30
C ARG A 234 18.12 -20.28 11.47
N GLN A 235 19.35 -19.78 11.27
CA GLN A 235 20.37 -19.74 12.33
C GLN A 235 19.93 -18.88 13.52
N LYS A 236 19.24 -17.76 13.26
CA LYS A 236 18.71 -16.92 14.34
C LYS A 236 17.59 -17.63 15.09
N LEU A 237 16.65 -18.28 14.40
CA LEU A 237 15.60 -19.07 15.05
C LEU A 237 16.17 -20.17 15.94
N GLU A 238 17.17 -20.93 15.45
CA GLU A 238 17.89 -21.94 16.24
C GLU A 238 18.48 -21.38 17.53
N SER A 239 19.10 -20.18 17.45
CA SER A 239 19.71 -19.54 18.61
C SER A 239 18.71 -19.15 19.72
N TYR A 240 17.43 -18.99 19.38
CA TYR A 240 16.37 -18.63 20.32
C TYR A 240 15.45 -19.81 20.68
N GLN A 241 15.58 -20.98 20.03
CA GLN A 241 14.71 -22.14 20.24
C GLN A 241 14.65 -22.60 21.71
N HIS A 242 15.75 -22.45 22.45
CA HIS A 242 15.85 -22.82 23.87
C HIS A 242 15.78 -21.62 24.83
N ALA A 243 15.46 -20.42 24.34
CA ALA A 243 15.41 -19.21 25.16
C ALA A 243 14.15 -19.13 26.05
N ASN A 244 13.17 -20.01 25.85
CA ASN A 244 11.86 -19.98 26.53
C ASN A 244 11.18 -18.61 26.42
N ARG A 245 11.23 -18.02 25.21
CA ARG A 245 10.64 -16.73 24.87
C ARG A 245 9.66 -16.92 23.71
N PRO A 246 8.55 -16.16 23.67
CA PRO A 246 7.64 -16.21 22.53
C PRO A 246 8.30 -15.57 21.30
N LEU A 247 8.17 -16.25 20.16
CA LEU A 247 8.83 -15.89 18.90
C LEU A 247 7.80 -15.45 17.85
N LEU A 248 8.13 -14.41 17.08
CA LEU A 248 7.28 -13.90 16.01
C LEU A 248 8.14 -13.42 14.84
N GLY A 249 7.79 -13.77 13.61
CA GLY A 249 8.32 -13.16 12.40
C GLY A 249 7.34 -12.13 11.85
N SER A 250 7.80 -10.92 11.53
CA SER A 250 7.00 -9.89 10.86
C SER A 250 7.70 -9.43 9.59
N PHE A 251 7.25 -9.93 8.44
CA PHE A 251 7.92 -9.74 7.16
C PHE A 251 7.03 -9.06 6.12
N SER A 252 7.61 -8.20 5.29
CA SER A 252 6.91 -7.66 4.12
C SER A 252 6.68 -8.77 3.09
N ALA A 253 5.43 -8.95 2.64
CA ALA A 253 5.08 -9.90 1.59
C ALA A 253 5.62 -9.47 0.20
N CYS A 254 5.79 -8.16 0.02
CA CYS A 254 6.38 -7.56 -1.18
C CYS A 254 7.11 -6.27 -0.81
N SER A 255 8.30 -6.08 -1.36
CA SER A 255 9.06 -4.85 -1.18
C SER A 255 8.36 -3.66 -1.84
N ASN A 256 7.97 -2.65 -1.05
CA ASN A 256 7.44 -1.39 -1.58
C ASN A 256 8.47 -0.58 -2.40
N VAL A 257 9.75 -0.98 -2.35
CA VAL A 257 10.84 -0.36 -3.11
C VAL A 257 11.03 -1.07 -4.43
N THR A 258 11.32 -2.37 -4.39
CA THR A 258 11.80 -3.12 -5.56
C THR A 258 10.72 -3.96 -6.23
N GLY A 259 9.55 -4.11 -5.58
CA GLY A 259 8.48 -5.00 -6.02
C GLY A 259 8.77 -6.49 -5.78
N ILE A 260 9.96 -6.87 -5.33
CA ILE A 260 10.35 -8.27 -5.11
C ILE A 260 9.39 -8.89 -4.09
N TYR A 261 8.84 -10.06 -4.45
CA TYR A 261 8.01 -10.84 -3.55
C TYR A 261 8.87 -11.64 -2.58
N SER A 262 8.46 -11.65 -1.31
CA SER A 262 8.94 -12.62 -0.35
C SER A 262 8.20 -13.94 -0.58
N ASN A 263 8.87 -15.08 -0.44
CA ASN A 263 8.18 -16.37 -0.39
C ASN A 263 7.52 -16.53 0.99
N THR A 264 6.34 -15.92 1.15
CA THR A 264 5.62 -15.83 2.43
C THR A 264 5.28 -17.20 3.00
N ARG A 265 4.95 -18.18 2.13
CA ARG A 265 4.66 -19.56 2.56
C ARG A 265 5.89 -20.26 3.10
N ALA A 266 7.03 -20.18 2.40
CA ALA A 266 8.28 -20.76 2.89
C ALA A 266 8.78 -20.07 4.18
N LEU A 267 8.55 -18.76 4.33
CA LEU A 267 8.83 -18.03 5.56
C LEU A 267 7.94 -18.53 6.72
N ALA A 268 6.65 -18.71 6.49
CA ALA A 268 5.73 -19.26 7.49
C ALA A 268 6.13 -20.66 7.92
N GLU A 269 6.41 -21.56 6.97
CA GLU A 269 6.87 -22.92 7.24
C GLU A 269 8.13 -22.91 8.11
N LEU A 270 9.12 -22.08 7.76
CA LEU A 270 10.35 -21.97 8.54
C LEU A 270 10.09 -21.43 9.95
N LEU A 271 9.26 -20.39 10.11
CA LEU A 271 8.94 -19.82 11.42
C LEU A 271 8.24 -20.84 12.32
N HIS A 272 7.22 -21.52 11.79
CA HIS A 272 6.44 -22.49 12.55
C HIS A 272 7.24 -23.75 12.94
N GLN A 273 8.22 -24.17 12.14
CA GLN A 273 9.15 -25.25 12.52
C GLN A 273 9.89 -24.97 13.83
N TYR A 274 10.09 -23.70 14.19
CA TYR A 274 10.71 -23.28 15.45
C TYR A 274 9.71 -22.72 16.48
N GLY A 275 8.41 -22.90 16.24
CA GLY A 275 7.34 -22.43 17.14
C GLY A 275 7.15 -20.90 17.14
N ALA A 276 7.62 -20.20 16.10
CA ALA A 276 7.40 -18.77 15.94
C ALA A 276 6.13 -18.49 15.14
N PHE A 277 5.40 -17.44 15.51
CA PHE A 277 4.25 -16.97 14.74
C PHE A 277 4.67 -16.25 13.45
N ALA A 278 3.91 -16.39 12.37
CA ALA A 278 4.18 -15.82 11.05
C ALA A 278 3.22 -14.66 10.72
N CYS A 279 3.74 -13.43 10.77
CA CYS A 279 3.00 -12.20 10.46
C CYS A 279 3.51 -11.55 9.18
N PHE A 280 2.60 -11.06 8.33
CA PHE A 280 2.95 -10.49 7.03
C PHE A 280 2.33 -9.12 6.75
N ASP A 281 3.19 -8.18 6.33
CA ASP A 281 2.76 -6.88 5.78
C ASP A 281 2.47 -7.03 4.27
N PHE A 282 1.18 -7.02 3.93
CA PHE A 282 0.68 -7.05 2.56
C PHE A 282 0.36 -5.66 2.01
N ALA A 283 0.81 -4.56 2.61
CA ALA A 283 0.47 -3.21 2.16
C ALA A 283 0.83 -2.97 0.68
N ALA A 284 1.97 -3.48 0.20
CA ALA A 284 2.38 -3.28 -1.20
C ALA A 284 1.64 -4.22 -2.18
N SER A 285 1.51 -5.51 -1.82
CA SER A 285 1.01 -6.57 -2.70
C SER A 285 -0.48 -6.85 -2.57
N GLY A 286 -1.10 -6.54 -1.43
CA GLY A 286 -2.51 -6.81 -1.13
C GLY A 286 -3.50 -6.37 -2.20
N PRO A 287 -3.32 -5.23 -2.90
CA PRO A 287 -4.22 -4.85 -4.00
C PRO A 287 -4.15 -5.77 -5.23
N TYR A 288 -3.14 -6.64 -5.32
CA TYR A 288 -2.77 -7.36 -6.55
C TYR A 288 -2.78 -8.88 -6.40
N VAL A 289 -2.39 -9.41 -5.23
CA VAL A 289 -2.24 -10.86 -5.01
C VAL A 289 -3.42 -11.45 -4.26
N GLU A 290 -3.74 -12.72 -4.47
CA GLU A 290 -4.64 -13.44 -3.56
C GLU A 290 -4.01 -13.55 -2.17
N VAL A 291 -4.81 -13.34 -1.14
CA VAL A 291 -4.37 -13.40 0.26
C VAL A 291 -5.22 -14.44 0.96
N ASP A 292 -4.57 -15.42 1.58
CA ASP A 292 -5.24 -16.54 2.23
C ASP A 292 -4.57 -16.85 3.57
N MET A 293 -5.28 -16.61 4.67
CA MET A 293 -4.75 -16.68 6.04
C MET A 293 -4.24 -18.07 6.41
N ARG A 294 -5.05 -19.13 6.26
CA ARG A 294 -4.72 -20.51 6.68
C ARG A 294 -4.14 -20.64 8.10
N SER A 295 -4.66 -19.83 9.03
CA SER A 295 -4.24 -19.83 10.44
C SER A 295 -4.23 -21.26 11.02
N GLY A 296 -3.14 -21.61 11.71
CA GLY A 296 -2.90 -22.96 12.28
C GLY A 296 -2.32 -24.00 11.31
N GLU A 297 -2.19 -23.70 10.01
CA GLU A 297 -1.49 -24.55 9.04
C GLU A 297 0.02 -24.23 9.02
N ILE A 298 0.87 -25.20 8.62
CA ILE A 298 2.34 -25.03 8.68
C ILE A 298 2.85 -23.91 7.77
N ASP A 299 2.22 -23.68 6.62
CA ASP A 299 2.49 -22.57 5.70
C ASP A 299 1.49 -21.41 5.88
N GLY A 300 0.70 -21.47 6.95
CA GLY A 300 -0.31 -20.48 7.33
C GLY A 300 0.27 -19.18 7.85
N TYR A 301 -0.58 -18.17 7.97
CA TYR A 301 -0.24 -16.89 8.56
C TYR A 301 -0.99 -16.76 9.89
N ASP A 302 -0.36 -16.13 10.88
CA ASP A 302 -0.98 -15.81 12.18
C ASP A 302 -1.42 -14.36 12.27
N ALA A 303 -0.84 -13.46 11.47
CA ALA A 303 -1.40 -12.14 11.25
C ALA A 303 -1.11 -11.59 9.85
N ILE A 304 -2.05 -10.80 9.34
CA ILE A 304 -1.96 -10.06 8.09
C ILE A 304 -2.26 -8.60 8.35
N PHE A 305 -1.37 -7.72 7.90
CA PHE A 305 -1.57 -6.27 7.93
C PHE A 305 -1.77 -5.72 6.52
N LEU A 306 -2.77 -4.87 6.35
CA LEU A 306 -3.15 -4.32 5.05
C LEU A 306 -3.48 -2.83 5.11
N SER A 307 -3.28 -2.17 3.98
CA SER A 307 -3.60 -0.76 3.74
C SER A 307 -4.55 -0.66 2.54
N PRO A 308 -5.88 -0.78 2.75
CA PRO A 308 -6.85 -0.73 1.67
C PRO A 308 -6.82 0.59 0.88
N HIS A 309 -6.27 1.70 1.40
CA HIS A 309 -6.08 2.93 0.62
C HIS A 309 -5.16 2.75 -0.59
N LYS A 310 -4.36 1.67 -0.63
CA LYS A 310 -3.54 1.28 -1.79
C LYS A 310 -4.31 0.49 -2.85
N PHE A 311 -5.54 0.08 -2.54
CA PHE A 311 -6.44 -0.57 -3.51
C PHE A 311 -7.07 0.51 -4.38
N LEU A 312 -7.37 0.17 -5.63
CA LEU A 312 -8.15 1.03 -6.49
C LEU A 312 -9.55 1.19 -5.90
N GLY A 313 -9.98 2.43 -5.72
CA GLY A 313 -11.21 2.80 -5.02
C GLY A 313 -11.09 2.86 -3.49
N GLY A 314 -9.92 2.52 -2.94
CA GLY A 314 -9.67 2.45 -1.51
C GLY A 314 -9.31 3.74 -0.76
N PRO A 315 -8.96 4.90 -1.35
CA PRO A 315 -8.64 6.10 -0.57
C PRO A 315 -9.73 6.45 0.47
N GLY A 316 -9.31 6.70 1.72
CA GLY A 316 -10.22 6.97 2.85
C GLY A 316 -10.62 5.74 3.68
N THR A 317 -10.07 4.56 3.38
CA THR A 317 -10.29 3.31 4.15
C THR A 317 -9.35 3.19 5.36
N PRO A 318 -9.72 2.38 6.38
CA PRO A 318 -8.92 2.15 7.57
C PRO A 318 -7.83 1.10 7.31
N GLY A 319 -6.84 0.98 8.20
CA GLY A 319 -5.93 -0.16 8.22
C GLY A 319 -6.66 -1.44 8.59
N ILE A 320 -6.16 -2.59 8.15
CA ILE A 320 -6.76 -3.88 8.45
C ILE A 320 -5.75 -4.78 9.14
N LEU A 321 -6.17 -5.40 10.23
CA LEU A 321 -5.49 -6.51 10.90
C LEU A 321 -6.42 -7.72 10.87
N LEU A 322 -6.03 -8.78 10.18
CA LEU A 322 -6.60 -10.10 10.38
C LEU A 322 -5.59 -10.91 11.20
N MET A 323 -5.99 -11.46 12.33
CA MET A 323 -5.08 -12.21 13.20
C MET A 323 -5.73 -13.47 13.75
N SER A 324 -4.93 -14.50 13.99
CA SER A 324 -5.31 -15.64 14.78
C SER A 324 -5.66 -15.20 16.20
N LYS A 325 -6.77 -15.70 16.74
CA LYS A 325 -7.22 -15.34 18.10
C LYS A 325 -6.21 -15.73 19.18
N ILE A 326 -5.28 -16.65 18.92
CA ILE A 326 -4.19 -16.99 19.82
C ILE A 326 -3.24 -15.80 20.10
N LEU A 327 -3.12 -14.84 19.18
CA LEU A 327 -2.30 -13.64 19.39
C LEU A 327 -2.98 -12.60 20.29
N TYR A 328 -4.25 -12.78 20.64
CA TYR A 328 -4.98 -11.91 21.55
C TYR A 328 -4.67 -12.27 23.01
N GLN A 329 -3.76 -11.52 23.63
CA GLN A 329 -3.21 -11.80 24.97
C GLN A 329 -3.83 -10.97 26.09
N LEU A 330 -4.72 -10.01 25.77
CA LEU A 330 -5.40 -9.20 26.80
C LEU A 330 -6.35 -10.04 27.67
N GLY A 331 -6.90 -11.15 27.14
CA GLY A 331 -7.83 -12.01 27.86
C GLY A 331 -9.03 -11.24 28.43
N SER A 332 -9.26 -11.37 29.73
CA SER A 332 -10.31 -10.63 30.44
C SER A 332 -9.94 -9.19 30.82
N SER A 333 -8.68 -8.79 30.62
CA SER A 333 -8.21 -7.41 30.85
C SER A 333 -8.90 -6.42 29.89
N PRO A 334 -8.93 -5.12 30.21
CA PRO A 334 -9.50 -4.12 29.31
C PRO A 334 -8.96 -4.22 27.86
N PRO A 335 -9.79 -3.96 26.83
CA PRO A 335 -9.37 -3.96 25.44
C PRO A 335 -8.26 -2.94 25.18
N SER A 336 -7.63 -3.02 23.99
CA SER A 336 -6.56 -2.09 23.62
C SER A 336 -7.00 -0.62 23.70
N THR A 337 -8.28 -0.37 23.39
CA THR A 337 -8.93 0.94 23.46
C THR A 337 -10.28 0.78 24.15
N CYS A 338 -10.44 1.36 25.34
CA CYS A 338 -11.72 1.39 26.03
C CYS A 338 -12.62 2.51 25.49
N GLY A 339 -13.89 2.19 25.26
CA GLY A 339 -14.90 3.17 24.81
C GLY A 339 -16.31 2.58 24.79
N GLY A 340 -17.30 3.41 24.44
CA GLY A 340 -18.66 2.92 24.20
C GLY A 340 -18.69 1.84 23.11
N GLY A 341 -19.63 0.90 23.19
CA GLY A 341 -19.72 -0.21 22.23
C GLY A 341 -18.77 -1.39 22.49
N THR A 342 -17.86 -1.31 23.48
CA THR A 342 -16.95 -2.42 23.84
C THR A 342 -17.37 -3.21 25.09
N VAL A 343 -18.47 -2.79 25.71
CA VAL A 343 -18.91 -3.23 27.05
C VAL A 343 -20.32 -3.78 27.00
N SER A 344 -20.55 -4.85 27.75
CA SER A 344 -21.89 -5.36 28.06
C SER A 344 -22.46 -4.71 29.31
N PHE A 345 -21.60 -4.30 30.26
CA PHE A 345 -22.03 -3.64 31.49
C PHE A 345 -20.92 -2.76 32.09
N VAL A 346 -21.31 -1.59 32.60
CA VAL A 346 -20.45 -0.67 33.36
C VAL A 346 -21.25 -0.11 34.54
N ASN A 347 -20.65 -0.07 35.73
CA ASN A 347 -21.23 0.62 36.88
C ASN A 347 -20.37 1.80 37.35
N GLY A 348 -20.91 2.62 38.25
CA GLY A 348 -20.21 3.79 38.80
C GLY A 348 -19.41 3.54 40.09
N PHE A 349 -19.26 2.28 40.51
CA PHE A 349 -18.71 1.93 41.83
C PHE A 349 -17.31 1.32 41.75
N SER A 350 -17.05 0.45 40.77
CA SER A 350 -15.78 -0.27 40.66
C SER A 350 -15.47 -0.59 39.20
N GLU A 351 -14.25 -0.27 38.77
CA GLU A 351 -13.75 -0.64 37.45
C GLU A 351 -13.72 -2.16 37.24
N LYS A 352 -13.52 -2.93 38.32
CA LYS A 352 -13.43 -4.40 38.28
C LYS A 352 -14.76 -5.07 37.94
N ASP A 353 -15.87 -4.35 38.05
CA ASP A 353 -17.20 -4.84 37.72
C ASP A 353 -17.57 -4.57 36.25
N THR A 354 -16.67 -3.93 35.49
CA THR A 354 -16.87 -3.68 34.05
C THR A 354 -16.82 -5.00 33.29
N LEU A 355 -17.91 -5.32 32.60
CA LEU A 355 -17.99 -6.47 31.72
C LEU A 355 -17.79 -6.01 30.29
N TYR A 356 -16.66 -6.38 29.71
CA TYR A 356 -16.34 -6.14 28.30
C TYR A 356 -16.94 -7.23 27.42
N ALA A 357 -17.22 -6.91 26.15
CA ALA A 357 -17.71 -7.88 25.18
C ALA A 357 -16.74 -9.07 25.04
N ASP A 358 -17.29 -10.29 24.86
CA ASP A 358 -16.51 -11.51 24.74
C ASP A 358 -15.90 -11.68 23.33
N GLU A 359 -16.64 -11.28 22.29
CA GLU A 359 -16.17 -11.36 20.91
C GLU A 359 -15.11 -10.29 20.61
N ILE A 360 -13.90 -10.74 20.23
CA ILE A 360 -12.73 -9.87 20.01
C ILE A 360 -13.01 -8.75 19.01
N GLU A 361 -13.75 -9.04 17.92
CA GLU A 361 -14.04 -8.05 16.88
C GLU A 361 -14.92 -6.91 17.41
N GLU A 362 -15.90 -7.18 18.27
CA GLU A 362 -16.75 -6.17 18.92
C GLU A 362 -15.98 -5.45 20.03
N ARG A 363 -15.25 -6.22 20.84
CA ARG A 363 -14.44 -5.75 21.96
C ARG A 363 -13.39 -4.71 21.56
N GLU A 364 -12.86 -4.81 20.34
CA GLU A 364 -11.79 -3.94 19.80
C GLU A 364 -12.28 -2.84 18.85
N ASP A 365 -13.60 -2.73 18.64
CA ASP A 365 -14.26 -1.76 17.76
C ASP A 365 -14.83 -0.57 18.54
N ALA A 366 -13.97 0.04 19.37
CA ALA A 366 -14.37 1.03 20.36
C ALA A 366 -14.91 2.34 19.77
N GLY A 367 -15.97 2.84 20.41
CA GLY A 367 -16.66 4.06 20.02
C GLY A 367 -17.60 3.86 18.83
N THR A 368 -17.86 4.93 18.08
CA THR A 368 -18.49 4.82 16.77
C THR A 368 -17.48 4.24 15.80
N PRO A 369 -17.73 3.04 15.22
CA PRO A 369 -16.77 2.43 14.31
C PRO A 369 -16.68 3.20 13.00
N PRO A 370 -15.64 2.95 12.18
CA PRO A 370 -15.46 3.64 10.91
C PRO A 370 -16.42 3.08 9.82
N ILE A 371 -17.73 3.26 10.01
CA ILE A 371 -18.85 2.66 9.26
C ILE A 371 -18.67 2.78 7.74
N ILE A 372 -18.57 4.00 7.22
CA ILE A 372 -18.43 4.25 5.78
C ILE A 372 -17.11 3.65 5.28
N GLN A 373 -16.06 3.74 6.08
CA GLN A 373 -14.75 3.24 5.70
C GLN A 373 -14.72 1.69 5.66
N LYS A 374 -15.48 0.99 6.52
CA LYS A 374 -15.66 -0.47 6.46
C LYS A 374 -16.35 -0.88 5.16
N ILE A 375 -17.45 -0.22 4.80
CA ILE A 375 -18.19 -0.47 3.56
C ILE A 375 -17.30 -0.17 2.34
N LYS A 376 -16.59 0.97 2.34
CA LYS A 376 -15.65 1.34 1.28
C LYS A 376 -14.52 0.33 1.11
N THR A 377 -14.05 -0.26 2.22
CA THR A 377 -13.05 -1.34 2.18
C THR A 377 -13.59 -2.55 1.44
N ALA A 378 -14.79 -3.02 1.78
CA ALA A 378 -15.42 -4.14 1.08
C ALA A 378 -15.59 -3.87 -0.42
N LEU A 379 -16.01 -2.67 -0.81
CA LEU A 379 -16.14 -2.28 -2.22
C LEU A 379 -14.79 -2.26 -2.96
N ALA A 380 -13.70 -1.82 -2.32
CA ALA A 380 -12.36 -1.84 -2.91
C ALA A 380 -11.83 -3.28 -3.09
N PHE A 381 -12.13 -4.19 -2.15
CA PHE A 381 -11.86 -5.61 -2.30
C PHE A 381 -12.69 -6.24 -3.43
N TRP A 382 -13.95 -5.84 -3.55
CA TRP A 382 -14.83 -6.29 -4.62
C TRP A 382 -14.33 -5.92 -6.01
N VAL A 383 -13.80 -4.71 -6.20
CA VAL A 383 -13.19 -4.32 -7.48
C VAL A 383 -12.06 -5.28 -7.87
N LYS A 384 -11.22 -5.67 -6.92
CA LYS A 384 -10.13 -6.63 -7.14
C LYS A 384 -10.67 -8.02 -7.49
N GLU A 385 -11.67 -8.53 -6.76
CA GLU A 385 -12.31 -9.82 -7.08
C GLU A 385 -13.00 -9.80 -8.45
N TYR A 386 -13.66 -8.70 -8.80
CA TYR A 386 -14.38 -8.53 -10.07
C TYR A 386 -13.45 -8.64 -11.29
N ILE A 387 -12.23 -8.13 -11.20
CA ILE A 387 -11.20 -8.28 -12.24
C ILE A 387 -10.59 -9.69 -12.21
N GLY A 388 -10.32 -10.21 -11.01
CA GLY A 388 -9.81 -11.57 -10.77
C GLY A 388 -8.29 -11.63 -10.65
N TYR A 389 -7.81 -12.46 -9.72
CA TYR A 389 -6.39 -12.54 -9.34
C TYR A 389 -5.48 -12.97 -10.51
N ASN A 390 -5.89 -13.99 -11.28
CA ASN A 390 -5.11 -14.49 -12.41
C ASN A 390 -4.92 -13.44 -13.51
N VAL A 391 -5.95 -12.62 -13.76
CA VAL A 391 -5.88 -11.53 -14.74
C VAL A 391 -4.89 -10.47 -14.27
N ILE A 392 -4.97 -10.08 -12.99
CA ILE A 392 -4.06 -9.10 -12.38
C ILE A 392 -2.62 -9.59 -12.47
N GLU A 393 -2.37 -10.85 -12.08
CA GLU A 393 -1.03 -11.45 -12.11
C GLU A 393 -0.44 -11.45 -13.54
N GLN A 394 -1.21 -11.87 -14.54
CA GLN A 394 -0.75 -11.91 -15.93
C GLN A 394 -0.38 -10.52 -16.46
N LEU A 395 -1.18 -9.49 -16.14
CA LEU A 395 -0.94 -8.12 -16.58
C LEU A 395 0.26 -7.48 -15.87
N GLU A 396 0.38 -7.66 -14.55
CA GLU A 396 1.54 -7.20 -13.78
C GLU A 396 2.84 -7.85 -14.29
N HIS A 397 2.80 -9.16 -14.58
CA HIS A 397 3.94 -9.88 -15.13
C HIS A 397 4.33 -9.34 -16.52
N LYS A 398 3.34 -9.18 -17.41
CA LYS A 398 3.53 -8.61 -18.75
C LYS A 398 4.19 -7.24 -18.70
N TYR A 399 3.69 -6.32 -17.87
CA TYR A 399 4.25 -4.97 -17.77
C TYR A 399 5.65 -4.96 -17.16
N THR A 400 5.87 -5.79 -16.15
CA THR A 400 7.19 -5.93 -15.51
C THR A 400 8.23 -6.44 -16.49
N GLU A 401 7.92 -7.53 -17.20
CA GLU A 401 8.84 -8.15 -18.15
C GLU A 401 9.18 -7.17 -19.29
N ALA A 402 8.16 -6.57 -19.91
CA ALA A 402 8.37 -5.61 -20.99
C ALA A 402 9.20 -4.38 -20.54
N ALA A 403 8.94 -3.85 -19.34
CA ALA A 403 9.69 -2.73 -18.80
C ALA A 403 11.14 -3.10 -18.50
N LEU A 404 11.40 -4.27 -17.90
CA LEU A 404 12.76 -4.75 -17.64
C LEU A 404 13.53 -5.01 -18.94
N GLN A 405 12.93 -5.69 -19.90
CA GLN A 405 13.54 -5.95 -21.21
C GLN A 405 13.95 -4.65 -21.92
N ARG A 406 13.15 -3.59 -21.80
CA ARG A 406 13.43 -2.29 -22.42
C ARG A 406 14.45 -1.45 -21.65
N LEU A 407 14.38 -1.42 -20.31
CA LEU A 407 15.17 -0.50 -19.49
C LEU A 407 16.55 -1.06 -19.09
N LEU A 408 16.71 -2.39 -18.93
CA LEU A 408 17.98 -2.99 -18.52
C LEU A 408 19.15 -2.73 -19.49
N PRO A 409 18.97 -2.74 -20.82
CA PRO A 409 20.05 -2.42 -21.76
C PRO A 409 20.52 -0.95 -21.68
N ASN A 410 19.74 -0.06 -21.08
CA ASN A 410 20.06 1.36 -21.01
C ASN A 410 21.14 1.64 -19.95
N GLN A 411 22.37 1.94 -20.39
CA GLN A 411 23.53 2.17 -19.51
C GLN A 411 23.37 3.37 -18.55
N ASN A 412 22.47 4.31 -18.87
CA ASN A 412 22.20 5.47 -18.02
C ASN A 412 21.14 5.17 -16.96
N ILE A 413 20.46 4.03 -17.01
CA ILE A 413 19.48 3.62 -16.01
C ILE A 413 20.09 2.49 -15.18
N ARG A 414 19.83 2.49 -13.87
CA ARG A 414 20.07 1.33 -13.00
C ARG A 414 18.78 1.02 -12.28
N ILE A 415 18.17 -0.12 -12.59
CA ILE A 415 17.07 -0.65 -11.80
C ILE A 415 17.63 -1.17 -10.47
N LEU A 416 16.95 -0.88 -9.36
CA LEU A 416 17.33 -1.31 -8.03
C LEU A 416 16.72 -2.68 -7.69
N GLY A 417 17.43 -3.46 -6.87
CA GLY A 417 17.06 -4.82 -6.48
C GLY A 417 17.42 -5.87 -7.52
N ASN A 418 17.23 -7.14 -7.17
CA ASN A 418 17.43 -8.30 -8.04
C ASN A 418 16.47 -8.28 -9.23
N THR A 419 16.99 -8.24 -10.46
CA THR A 419 16.20 -8.10 -11.72
C THR A 419 15.74 -9.40 -12.35
N THR A 420 16.05 -10.54 -11.76
CA THR A 420 15.63 -11.86 -12.25
C THR A 420 14.46 -12.42 -11.44
N GLU A 421 14.33 -12.04 -10.17
CA GLU A 421 13.23 -12.49 -9.33
C GLU A 421 11.87 -11.94 -9.71
N LYS A 422 10.83 -12.74 -9.43
CA LYS A 422 9.44 -12.33 -9.59
C LYS A 422 9.18 -11.10 -8.73
N ARG A 423 8.59 -10.08 -9.35
CA ARG A 423 8.23 -8.83 -8.69
C ARG A 423 6.86 -8.37 -9.14
N GLN A 424 6.22 -7.61 -8.26
CA GLN A 424 5.13 -6.72 -8.61
C GLN A 424 5.64 -5.63 -9.57
N ALA A 425 4.77 -5.01 -10.35
CA ALA A 425 5.14 -3.99 -11.34
C ALA A 425 5.52 -2.64 -10.68
N ILE A 426 6.48 -2.68 -9.76
CA ILE A 426 7.08 -1.57 -9.03
C ILE A 426 8.54 -1.50 -9.49
N LEU A 427 8.93 -0.36 -10.06
CA LEU A 427 10.30 -0.13 -10.51
C LEU A 427 10.90 1.07 -9.78
N SER A 428 11.89 0.79 -8.94
CA SER A 428 12.80 1.79 -8.39
C SER A 428 14.07 1.84 -9.22
N PHE A 429 14.50 3.03 -9.61
CA PHE A 429 15.64 3.20 -10.51
C PHE A 429 16.41 4.51 -10.25
N LEU A 430 17.67 4.48 -10.67
CA LEU A 430 18.54 5.65 -10.75
C LEU A 430 18.77 6.02 -12.21
N VAL A 431 18.74 7.31 -12.51
CA VAL A 431 19.17 7.85 -13.80
C VAL A 431 20.52 8.49 -13.63
N TYR A 432 21.48 8.17 -14.49
CA TYR A 432 22.84 8.67 -14.39
C TYR A 432 23.12 9.80 -15.36
N SER A 433 23.80 10.81 -14.83
CA SER A 433 24.40 11.84 -15.66
C SER A 433 25.61 11.28 -16.42
N THR A 434 26.04 11.99 -17.44
CA THR A 434 27.15 11.59 -18.31
C THR A 434 28.07 12.76 -18.62
N THR A 435 29.27 12.43 -19.10
CA THR A 435 30.32 13.39 -19.49
C THR A 435 31.08 12.86 -20.71
N ASN A 436 31.70 13.78 -21.47
CA ASN A 436 32.68 13.44 -22.52
C ASN A 436 34.09 13.52 -21.95
N SER A 437 34.88 12.45 -22.03
CA SER A 437 36.34 12.53 -21.94
C SER A 437 36.96 12.44 -23.32
N SER A 438 37.95 13.29 -23.59
CA SER A 438 38.74 13.35 -24.82
C SER A 438 39.82 12.26 -24.93
N SER A 439 39.80 11.25 -24.05
CA SER A 439 40.88 10.27 -23.87
C SER A 439 40.64 8.89 -24.48
N ASP A 440 39.45 8.61 -25.02
CA ASP A 440 39.17 7.33 -25.70
C ASP A 440 39.48 7.46 -27.19
N GLY A 441 40.71 7.14 -27.58
CA GLY A 441 41.15 7.03 -28.98
C GLY A 441 40.59 5.79 -29.67
N ARG A 442 39.26 5.63 -29.73
CA ARG A 442 38.63 4.57 -30.53
C ARG A 442 38.37 5.10 -31.94
N GLU A 443 39.10 4.56 -32.91
CA GLU A 443 38.93 4.83 -34.34
C GLU A 443 37.49 4.56 -34.80
N GLU A 444 37.00 5.46 -35.65
CA GLU A 444 35.68 5.41 -36.28
C GLU A 444 35.57 4.17 -37.18
N ILE A 445 34.72 3.22 -36.79
CA ILE A 445 34.24 2.19 -37.73
C ILE A 445 32.93 2.72 -38.33
N GLU A 446 32.98 3.09 -39.61
CA GLU A 446 31.82 3.55 -40.39
C GLU A 446 30.69 2.50 -40.36
N GLY A 447 29.48 2.92 -39.96
CA GLY A 447 28.25 2.14 -40.13
C GLY A 447 27.39 1.90 -38.89
N ARG A 448 27.82 2.25 -37.67
CA ARG A 448 26.96 2.24 -36.46
C ARG A 448 26.62 3.67 -36.04
N PHE A 449 25.36 4.08 -36.20
CA PHE A 449 24.81 5.33 -35.66
C PHE A 449 24.88 5.32 -34.13
N TYR A 450 25.95 5.88 -33.55
CA TYR A 450 26.17 5.80 -32.12
C TYR A 450 25.49 6.94 -31.32
N MET A 451 24.64 6.56 -30.36
CA MET A 451 24.05 7.45 -29.34
C MET A 451 25.06 8.21 -28.46
N TRP A 452 26.37 7.87 -28.50
CA TRP A 452 27.43 8.53 -27.71
C TRP A 452 27.52 10.05 -27.92
N ARG A 453 27.11 10.59 -29.08
CA ARG A 453 27.08 12.04 -29.33
C ARG A 453 26.06 12.79 -28.47
N GLU A 454 25.02 12.09 -28.01
CA GLU A 454 23.97 12.65 -27.14
C GLU A 454 24.20 12.28 -25.67
N THR A 455 24.65 11.06 -25.38
CA THR A 455 24.80 10.52 -24.02
C THR A 455 26.22 10.54 -23.47
N GLY A 456 27.25 10.95 -24.21
CA GLY A 456 28.64 10.97 -23.74
C GLY A 456 29.22 9.60 -23.36
N ASN A 457 30.54 9.50 -23.22
CA ASN A 457 31.25 8.21 -23.09
C ASN A 457 31.50 7.74 -21.64
N LYS A 458 31.28 8.60 -20.63
CA LYS A 458 31.53 8.25 -19.22
C LYS A 458 30.34 8.56 -18.31
N ARG A 459 29.95 7.56 -17.51
CA ARG A 459 28.91 7.67 -16.46
C ARG A 459 29.40 8.54 -15.29
N GLY A 460 28.61 9.55 -14.92
CA GLY A 460 28.83 10.43 -13.78
C GLY A 460 28.07 9.99 -12.52
N LYS A 461 27.77 10.95 -11.64
CA LYS A 461 26.85 10.71 -10.49
C LYS A 461 25.40 10.53 -10.98
N PRO A 462 24.54 9.78 -10.24
CA PRO A 462 23.12 9.74 -10.51
C PRO A 462 22.51 11.14 -10.41
N LEU A 463 21.49 11.42 -11.21
CA LEU A 463 20.57 12.53 -10.97
C LEU A 463 19.81 12.25 -9.67
N ASP A 464 19.45 13.32 -8.96
CA ASP A 464 18.67 13.20 -7.74
C ASP A 464 17.28 12.58 -8.03
N GLY A 465 16.84 11.64 -7.19
CA GLY A 465 15.56 10.93 -7.38
C GLY A 465 14.35 11.88 -7.41
N PRO A 466 14.20 12.79 -6.44
CA PRO A 466 13.25 13.89 -6.47
C PRO A 466 13.35 14.79 -7.71
N PHE A 467 14.55 15.06 -8.23
CA PHE A 467 14.70 15.81 -9.48
C PHE A 467 14.11 15.06 -10.68
N VAL A 468 14.43 13.77 -10.82
CA VAL A 468 13.91 12.94 -11.92
C VAL A 468 12.38 12.84 -11.83
N ALA A 469 11.82 12.62 -10.63
CA ALA A 469 10.37 12.62 -10.44
C ALA A 469 9.73 13.98 -10.79
N LYS A 470 10.37 15.09 -10.38
CA LYS A 470 9.90 16.45 -10.70
C LYS A 470 9.96 16.72 -12.21
N LEU A 471 10.98 16.24 -12.89
CA LEU A 471 11.13 16.40 -14.33
C LEU A 471 10.08 15.57 -15.10
N LEU A 472 9.80 14.34 -14.67
CA LEU A 472 8.72 13.51 -15.20
C LEU A 472 7.36 14.19 -15.04
N ASN A 473 7.09 14.78 -13.88
CA ASN A 473 5.89 15.56 -13.65
C ASN A 473 5.81 16.78 -14.58
N ASP A 474 6.85 17.62 -14.60
CA ASP A 474 6.79 18.91 -15.29
C ASP A 474 6.76 18.78 -16.81
N LEU A 475 7.52 17.82 -17.38
CA LEU A 475 7.58 17.65 -18.83
C LEU A 475 6.44 16.78 -19.37
N PHE A 476 5.97 15.80 -18.61
CA PHE A 476 5.13 14.71 -19.13
C PHE A 476 3.84 14.49 -18.33
N GLY A 477 3.67 15.14 -17.18
CA GLY A 477 2.54 14.89 -16.29
C GLY A 477 2.59 13.56 -15.55
N ILE A 478 3.70 12.83 -15.64
CA ILE A 478 3.89 11.52 -15.00
C ILE A 478 4.14 11.71 -13.50
N GLN A 479 3.24 11.17 -12.68
CA GLN A 479 3.30 11.24 -11.22
C GLN A 479 4.14 10.08 -10.68
N ALA A 480 5.45 10.29 -10.60
CA ALA A 480 6.40 9.37 -9.98
C ALA A 480 6.75 9.81 -8.54
N ARG A 481 7.40 8.94 -7.76
CA ARG A 481 7.88 9.27 -6.41
C ARG A 481 9.40 9.31 -6.34
N GLY A 482 9.96 10.41 -5.83
CA GLY A 482 11.38 10.53 -5.51
C GLY A 482 11.67 10.36 -4.01
N GLY A 483 12.82 9.77 -3.66
CA GLY A 483 13.31 9.67 -2.28
C GLY A 483 13.64 8.24 -1.86
N CYS A 484 13.57 7.95 -0.55
CA CYS A 484 13.90 6.64 0.04
C CYS A 484 12.69 5.76 0.38
N ALA A 485 11.48 6.15 -0.05
CA ALA A 485 10.23 5.38 0.06
C ALA A 485 9.94 4.74 1.43
N CYS A 486 10.34 5.41 2.53
CA CYS A 486 10.18 4.92 3.90
C CYS A 486 10.82 3.55 4.16
N ALA A 487 11.94 3.26 3.49
CA ALA A 487 12.70 2.02 3.61
C ALA A 487 14.20 2.32 3.72
N GLY A 488 14.56 3.22 4.65
CA GLY A 488 15.92 3.76 4.82
C GLY A 488 17.03 2.68 4.90
N PRO A 489 16.92 1.67 5.78
CA PRO A 489 17.91 0.59 5.87
C PRO A 489 18.06 -0.21 4.57
N TYR A 490 16.95 -0.53 3.90
CA TYR A 490 17.02 -1.20 2.61
C TYR A 490 17.66 -0.30 1.54
N GLY A 491 17.32 0.99 1.56
CA GLY A 491 17.95 2.01 0.72
C GLY A 491 19.46 2.12 0.93
N HIS A 492 19.96 1.95 2.15
CA HIS A 492 21.40 1.89 2.41
C HIS A 492 22.04 0.69 1.72
N SER A 493 21.41 -0.49 1.80
CA SER A 493 21.88 -1.70 1.13
C SER A 493 21.88 -1.52 -0.39
N LEU A 494 20.79 -1.01 -0.98
CA LEU A 494 20.67 -0.79 -2.42
C LEU A 494 21.65 0.25 -2.98
N LEU A 495 22.01 1.25 -2.18
CA LEU A 495 22.87 2.36 -2.57
C LEU A 495 24.30 2.24 -2.02
N ASN A 496 24.66 1.12 -1.41
CA ASN A 496 25.96 0.86 -0.79
C ASN A 496 26.38 1.97 0.18
N VAL A 497 25.49 2.31 1.12
CA VAL A 497 25.74 3.27 2.20
C VAL A 497 26.16 2.50 3.44
N ASP A 498 27.43 2.59 3.79
CA ASP A 498 27.96 2.02 5.03
C ASP A 498 27.59 2.87 6.27
N GLN A 499 27.96 2.36 7.44
CA GLN A 499 27.69 3.02 8.72
C GLN A 499 28.33 4.41 8.82
N THR A 500 29.58 4.57 8.36
CA THR A 500 30.31 5.83 8.40
C THR A 500 29.57 6.90 7.60
N ARG A 501 29.19 6.58 6.36
CA ARG A 501 28.45 7.46 5.48
C ARG A 501 27.04 7.74 5.99
N SER A 502 26.38 6.74 6.58
CA SER A 502 25.08 6.92 7.22
C SER A 502 25.15 7.94 8.37
N LEU A 503 26.16 7.86 9.23
CA LEU A 503 26.38 8.81 10.32
C LEU A 503 26.75 10.21 9.81
N ALA A 504 27.50 10.30 8.72
CA ALA A 504 27.78 11.57 8.06
C ALA A 504 26.49 12.23 7.52
N PHE A 505 25.58 11.45 6.90
CA PHE A 505 24.25 11.95 6.52
C PHE A 505 23.47 12.47 7.73
N ARG A 506 23.45 11.71 8.83
CA ARG A 506 22.79 12.13 10.08
C ARG A 506 23.35 13.48 10.58
N SER A 507 24.67 13.63 10.62
CA SER A 507 25.32 14.88 11.07
C SER A 507 24.93 16.07 10.18
N ALA A 508 24.98 15.91 8.85
CA ALA A 508 24.56 16.95 7.92
C ALA A 508 23.07 17.32 8.07
N ILE A 509 22.19 16.34 8.30
CA ILE A 509 20.76 16.57 8.57
C ILE A 509 20.56 17.33 9.88
N GLN A 510 21.31 17.02 10.94
CA GLN A 510 21.26 17.75 12.21
C GLN A 510 21.71 19.21 12.05
N ASN A 511 22.62 19.49 11.11
CA ASN A 511 23.01 20.84 10.71
C ASN A 511 22.01 21.53 9.78
N GLY A 512 20.85 20.91 9.52
CA GLY A 512 19.75 21.48 8.74
C GLY A 512 19.78 21.16 7.24
N TYR A 513 20.72 20.32 6.77
CA TYR A 513 20.86 19.94 5.36
C TYR A 513 20.08 18.66 5.01
N ASN A 514 18.74 18.70 5.04
CA ASN A 514 17.93 17.51 4.71
C ASN A 514 18.07 17.03 3.27
N GLY A 515 18.51 17.90 2.35
CA GLY A 515 18.69 17.56 0.95
C GLY A 515 19.82 16.56 0.68
N ILE A 516 20.68 16.26 1.65
CA ILE A 516 21.77 15.30 1.47
C ILE A 516 21.30 13.84 1.37
N LYS A 517 20.04 13.57 1.75
CA LYS A 517 19.49 12.21 1.82
C LYS A 517 19.59 11.54 0.44
N PRO A 518 20.21 10.35 0.35
CA PRO A 518 20.22 9.61 -0.90
C PRO A 518 18.82 9.08 -1.20
N GLY A 519 18.54 8.81 -2.47
CA GLY A 519 17.26 8.29 -2.92
C GLY A 519 17.26 7.90 -4.38
N TRP A 520 16.10 7.48 -4.85
CA TRP A 520 15.85 7.03 -6.22
C TRP A 520 14.51 7.58 -6.71
N THR A 521 14.15 7.24 -7.94
CA THR A 521 12.80 7.44 -8.47
C THR A 521 12.09 6.11 -8.52
N ARG A 522 10.83 6.08 -8.10
CA ARG A 522 9.96 4.91 -8.16
C ARG A 522 8.72 5.21 -9.00
N ILE A 523 8.38 4.26 -9.85
CA ILE A 523 7.09 4.19 -10.55
C ILE A 523 6.45 2.82 -10.34
N SER A 524 5.17 2.71 -10.69
CA SER A 524 4.43 1.46 -10.71
C SER A 524 3.48 1.41 -11.89
N PHE A 525 3.31 0.23 -12.49
CA PHE A 525 2.37 -0.03 -13.58
C PHE A 525 1.20 -0.87 -13.07
N PRO A 526 0.05 -0.27 -12.72
CA PRO A 526 -1.09 -1.06 -12.25
C PRO A 526 -1.66 -1.92 -13.40
N TYR A 527 -2.18 -3.10 -13.05
CA TYR A 527 -2.81 -4.03 -14.00
C TYR A 527 -3.85 -3.43 -14.98
N TYR A 528 -4.48 -2.30 -14.64
CA TYR A 528 -5.50 -1.65 -15.47
C TYR A 528 -4.96 -0.52 -16.37
N MET A 529 -3.67 -0.20 -16.29
CA MET A 529 -3.01 0.78 -17.16
C MET A 529 -3.24 0.43 -18.64
N SER A 530 -3.40 1.44 -19.50
CA SER A 530 -3.49 1.21 -20.94
C SER A 530 -2.11 0.96 -21.57
N ALA A 531 -2.07 0.36 -22.76
CA ALA A 531 -0.81 0.12 -23.47
C ALA A 531 -0.12 1.44 -23.87
N GLU A 532 -0.92 2.45 -24.23
CA GLU A 532 -0.48 3.78 -24.64
C GLU A 532 0.17 4.51 -23.46
N GLU A 533 -0.45 4.46 -22.27
CA GLU A 533 0.11 5.02 -21.04
C GLU A 533 1.42 4.33 -20.64
N PHE A 534 1.47 3.00 -20.73
CA PHE A 534 2.66 2.21 -20.44
C PHE A 534 3.83 2.59 -21.36
N GLU A 535 3.60 2.62 -22.67
CA GLU A 535 4.61 3.01 -23.67
C GLU A 535 5.09 4.45 -23.49
N PHE A 536 4.15 5.37 -23.20
CA PHE A 536 4.48 6.77 -22.92
C PHE A 536 5.41 6.92 -21.71
N ILE A 537 5.14 6.19 -20.62
CA ILE A 537 5.99 6.24 -19.42
C ILE A 537 7.41 5.73 -19.75
N LEU A 538 7.54 4.60 -20.45
CA LEU A 538 8.86 4.06 -20.81
C LEU A 538 9.63 5.02 -21.72
N ALA A 539 8.98 5.62 -22.72
CA ALA A 539 9.58 6.62 -23.60
C ALA A 539 10.03 7.87 -22.82
N ALA A 540 9.25 8.31 -21.83
CA ALA A 540 9.62 9.43 -20.95
C ALA A 540 10.83 9.09 -20.06
N LEU A 541 10.93 7.86 -19.54
CA LEU A 541 12.11 7.41 -18.79
C LEU A 541 13.37 7.42 -19.65
N GLU A 542 13.29 6.91 -20.88
CA GLU A 542 14.39 6.92 -21.85
C GLU A 542 14.79 8.35 -22.24
N PHE A 543 13.81 9.24 -22.39
CA PHE A 543 14.05 10.67 -22.57
C PHE A 543 14.85 11.24 -21.40
N VAL A 544 14.43 11.01 -20.16
CA VAL A 544 15.12 11.54 -18.97
C VAL A 544 16.52 10.93 -18.84
N ALA A 545 16.69 9.66 -19.18
CA ALA A 545 18.00 8.99 -19.23
C ALA A 545 18.95 9.58 -20.29
N THR A 546 18.40 10.13 -21.37
CA THR A 546 19.18 10.72 -22.46
C THR A 546 19.44 12.21 -22.26
N TYR A 547 18.42 12.96 -21.84
CA TYR A 547 18.41 14.42 -21.85
C TYR A 547 18.26 15.05 -20.46
N GLY A 548 17.88 14.29 -19.43
CA GLY A 548 17.46 14.82 -18.14
C GLY A 548 18.48 15.74 -17.47
N GLN A 549 19.78 15.43 -17.59
CA GLN A 549 20.83 16.27 -17.03
C GLN A 549 20.85 17.69 -17.60
N ARG A 550 20.41 17.88 -18.85
CA ARG A 550 20.39 19.19 -19.53
C ARG A 550 19.44 20.17 -18.87
N PHE A 551 18.44 19.66 -18.15
CA PHE A 551 17.42 20.45 -17.47
C PHE A 551 17.87 20.96 -16.10
N LEU A 552 18.95 20.43 -15.51
CA LEU A 552 19.45 20.87 -14.19
C LEU A 552 19.57 22.41 -14.03
N PRO A 553 20.08 23.18 -15.02
CA PRO A 553 20.15 24.64 -14.93
C PRO A 553 18.79 25.33 -14.75
N LEU A 554 17.70 24.73 -15.24
CA LEU A 554 16.34 25.27 -15.18
C LEU A 554 15.69 25.12 -13.80
N TYR A 555 16.30 24.38 -12.87
CA TYR A 555 15.73 24.16 -11.54
C TYR A 555 16.61 24.73 -10.43
N HIS A 556 16.07 25.01 -9.25
CA HIS A 556 16.82 25.32 -8.03
C HIS A 556 16.74 24.11 -7.09
N PHE A 557 17.87 23.69 -6.53
CA PHE A 557 17.90 22.69 -5.47
C PHE A 557 18.07 23.37 -4.11
N ASN A 558 17.15 23.11 -3.19
CA ASN A 558 17.21 23.61 -1.83
C ASN A 558 17.88 22.57 -0.91
N TRP A 559 19.13 22.82 -0.51
CA TRP A 559 19.88 21.92 0.38
C TRP A 559 19.24 21.68 1.74
N LYS A 560 18.43 22.62 2.24
CA LYS A 560 17.78 22.49 3.55
C LYS A 560 16.57 21.56 3.54
N THR A 561 15.85 21.52 2.41
CA THR A 561 14.61 20.73 2.28
C THR A 561 14.74 19.51 1.38
N GLY A 562 15.67 19.54 0.42
CA GLY A 562 15.79 18.54 -0.66
C GLY A 562 14.86 18.81 -1.85
N ASN A 563 14.16 19.95 -1.88
CA ASN A 563 13.17 20.23 -2.93
C ASN A 563 13.82 20.84 -4.19
N TRP A 564 13.26 20.47 -5.34
CA TRP A 564 13.55 21.06 -6.64
C TRP A 564 12.43 22.00 -7.09
N THR A 565 12.79 23.23 -7.46
CA THR A 565 11.83 24.26 -7.90
C THR A 565 12.21 24.81 -9.27
N PHE A 566 11.27 24.87 -10.19
CA PHE A 566 11.53 25.41 -11.54
C PHE A 566 11.83 26.91 -11.53
N LYS A 567 12.80 27.35 -12.33
CA LYS A 567 13.21 28.75 -12.49
C LYS A 567 12.67 29.32 -13.80
N LYS A 568 11.51 29.97 -13.75
CA LYS A 568 10.86 30.59 -14.93
C LYS A 568 11.79 31.53 -15.71
N LYS A 569 12.61 32.32 -15.02
CA LYS A 569 13.58 33.22 -15.64
C LYS A 569 14.66 32.47 -16.45
N ALA A 570 15.17 31.35 -15.94
CA ALA A 570 16.24 30.60 -16.61
C ALA A 570 15.80 30.03 -17.97
N LEU A 571 14.53 29.59 -18.08
CA LEU A 571 13.99 29.15 -19.36
C LEU A 571 13.86 30.34 -20.32
N LYS A 572 13.30 31.47 -19.88
CA LYS A 572 13.17 32.69 -20.70
C LYS A 572 14.53 33.17 -21.24
N ASP A 573 15.54 33.24 -20.38
CA ASP A 573 16.89 33.66 -20.76
C ASP A 573 17.52 32.71 -21.79
N THR A 574 17.25 31.40 -21.67
CA THR A 574 17.72 30.38 -22.64
C THR A 574 17.04 30.54 -24.01
N LEU A 575 15.74 30.81 -24.03
CA LEU A 575 14.97 31.02 -25.25
C LEU A 575 15.39 32.32 -25.96
N ALA A 576 15.45 33.43 -25.22
CA ALA A 576 15.84 34.75 -25.75
C ALA A 576 17.31 34.79 -26.22
N GLY A 577 18.21 34.06 -25.55
CA GLY A 577 19.63 34.01 -25.93
C GLY A 577 19.89 33.32 -27.28
N LYS A 578 18.95 32.50 -27.78
CA LYS A 578 19.09 31.82 -29.07
C LYS A 578 18.38 32.53 -30.23
N GLU A 579 17.33 33.30 -29.98
CA GLU A 579 16.69 34.17 -30.99
C GLU A 579 17.68 35.15 -31.63
N ASN A 580 18.65 35.64 -30.86
CA ASN A 580 19.70 36.55 -31.37
C ASN A 580 20.81 35.87 -32.19
N SER A 581 20.80 34.53 -32.33
CA SER A 581 21.91 33.75 -32.92
C SER A 581 21.55 32.95 -34.18
N SER A 582 20.30 32.96 -34.62
CA SER A 582 19.85 32.20 -35.79
C SER A 582 18.83 32.97 -36.62
N ASN A 583 19.22 33.32 -37.87
CA ASN A 583 18.32 33.75 -38.95
C ASN A 583 17.46 32.57 -39.47
N PHE A 584 16.72 31.92 -38.58
CA PHE A 584 15.81 30.82 -38.91
C PHE A 584 14.52 30.96 -38.09
N GLY A 585 13.51 31.59 -38.71
CA GLY A 585 12.08 31.34 -38.50
C GLY A 585 11.43 31.87 -37.22
N ASP A 586 11.03 33.15 -37.23
CA ASP A 586 10.09 33.79 -36.29
C ASP A 586 8.78 33.02 -36.06
N LEU A 587 8.39 32.12 -36.97
CA LEU A 587 7.17 31.32 -36.86
C LEU A 587 7.24 30.17 -35.84
N SER A 588 8.42 29.66 -35.47
CA SER A 588 8.51 28.43 -34.65
C SER A 588 8.42 28.68 -33.14
N LEU A 589 8.98 29.79 -32.65
CA LEU A 589 8.95 30.14 -31.23
C LEU A 589 7.61 30.75 -30.81
N ALA A 590 7.00 31.57 -31.66
CA ALA A 590 5.63 32.05 -31.46
C ALA A 590 4.61 30.90 -31.46
N ARG A 591 4.81 29.87 -32.29
CA ARG A 591 4.02 28.62 -32.21
C ARG A 591 4.29 27.86 -30.92
N ALA A 592 5.56 27.67 -30.53
CA ALA A 592 5.92 27.00 -29.28
C ALA A 592 5.35 27.72 -28.04
N MET A 593 5.29 29.05 -28.08
CA MET A 593 4.71 29.90 -27.04
C MET A 593 3.19 29.97 -27.09
N GLN A 594 2.56 29.95 -28.27
CA GLN A 594 1.12 29.76 -28.40
C GLN A 594 0.68 28.37 -27.95
N THR A 595 1.49 27.32 -28.14
CA THR A 595 1.24 25.99 -27.53
C THR A 595 1.45 25.94 -26.01
N PHE A 596 2.12 26.94 -25.40
CA PHE A 596 2.16 27.07 -23.95
C PHE A 596 0.90 27.72 -23.36
N ASP A 597 0.11 28.44 -24.17
CA ASP A 597 -1.04 29.25 -23.73
C ASP A 597 -2.38 28.91 -24.42
N LEU A 598 -2.46 27.90 -25.29
CA LEU A 598 -3.70 27.44 -25.93
C LEU A 598 -4.03 26.00 -25.50
N THR A 599 -5.01 25.87 -24.61
CA THR A 599 -6.35 25.31 -24.89
C THR A 599 -7.19 25.41 -23.61
N GLY A 600 -8.18 26.29 -23.61
CA GLY A 600 -9.36 26.09 -22.76
C GLY A 600 -10.15 24.85 -23.25
N PRO A 601 -11.12 24.36 -22.48
CA PRO A 601 -11.89 23.19 -22.88
C PRO A 601 -12.77 23.56 -24.08
N GLU A 602 -12.40 23.11 -25.28
CA GLU A 602 -13.34 23.04 -26.40
C GLU A 602 -13.91 21.62 -26.45
N GLU A 603 -15.23 21.54 -26.29
CA GLU A 603 -16.01 20.32 -26.47
C GLU A 603 -16.01 19.92 -27.95
N HIS A 604 -15.14 18.99 -28.32
CA HIS A 604 -15.23 18.29 -29.60
C HIS A 604 -15.40 16.80 -29.37
N HIS A 605 -16.66 16.36 -29.47
CA HIS A 605 -17.01 14.94 -29.60
C HIS A 605 -16.76 14.46 -31.04
N ASN A 606 -16.20 13.24 -31.15
CA ASN A 606 -16.06 12.36 -32.34
C ASN A 606 -14.67 12.23 -32.98
N ALA A 607 -13.65 11.95 -32.17
CA ALA A 607 -12.52 11.09 -32.54
C ALA A 607 -12.47 9.92 -31.54
N ASP A 608 -11.93 8.76 -31.93
CA ASP A 608 -11.72 7.64 -31.00
C ASP A 608 -10.83 8.15 -29.85
N ASP A 609 -11.31 8.11 -28.60
CA ASP A 609 -10.71 8.75 -27.41
C ASP A 609 -9.21 8.40 -27.23
N ASN A 610 -8.81 7.23 -27.73
CA ASN A 610 -7.42 6.77 -27.73
C ASN A 610 -6.49 7.58 -28.67
N ASP A 611 -6.95 8.00 -29.84
CA ASP A 611 -6.11 8.72 -30.81
C ASP A 611 -5.72 10.10 -30.26
N GLU A 612 -6.65 10.77 -29.57
CA GLU A 612 -6.39 12.06 -28.93
C GLU A 612 -5.35 11.94 -27.80
N VAL A 613 -5.40 10.87 -27.01
CA VAL A 613 -4.41 10.60 -25.94
C VAL A 613 -3.02 10.37 -26.53
N ILE A 614 -2.92 9.59 -27.60
CA ILE A 614 -1.65 9.30 -28.30
C ILE A 614 -1.05 10.59 -28.88
N GLU A 615 -1.86 11.44 -29.50
CA GLU A 615 -1.41 12.73 -30.02
C GLU A 615 -0.88 13.64 -28.92
N LYS A 616 -1.57 13.72 -27.77
CA LYS A 616 -1.10 14.48 -26.59
C LYS A 616 0.24 13.97 -26.08
N TYR A 617 0.41 12.67 -25.92
CA TYR A 617 1.65 12.05 -25.45
C TYR A 617 2.82 12.27 -26.42
N THR A 618 2.55 12.17 -27.72
CA THR A 618 3.53 12.47 -28.77
C THR A 618 3.97 13.93 -28.69
N SER A 619 3.03 14.86 -28.58
CA SER A 619 3.29 16.30 -28.45
C SER A 619 4.14 16.63 -27.22
N TYR A 620 3.91 15.98 -26.07
CA TYR A 620 4.73 16.16 -24.87
C TYR A 620 6.18 15.73 -25.09
N LEU A 621 6.40 14.58 -25.74
CA LEU A 621 7.74 14.08 -26.07
C LEU A 621 8.47 14.97 -27.07
N GLU A 622 7.79 15.45 -28.10
CA GLU A 622 8.34 16.35 -29.11
C GLU A 622 8.74 17.70 -28.51
N THR A 623 7.86 18.28 -27.70
CA THR A 623 8.12 19.52 -26.96
C THR A 623 9.35 19.37 -26.06
N ALA A 624 9.43 18.27 -25.31
CA ALA A 624 10.56 18.00 -24.44
C ALA A 624 11.88 17.83 -25.22
N LYS A 625 11.86 17.14 -26.37
CA LYS A 625 13.01 16.99 -27.27
C LYS A 625 13.46 18.32 -27.85
N TYR A 626 12.52 19.16 -28.28
CA TYR A 626 12.84 20.51 -28.77
C TYR A 626 13.56 21.32 -27.70
N ILE A 627 13.02 21.39 -26.48
CA ILE A 627 13.65 22.13 -25.38
C ILE A 627 15.03 21.55 -25.05
N ALA A 628 15.17 20.23 -25.00
CA ALA A 628 16.45 19.56 -24.75
C ALA A 628 17.53 19.87 -25.80
N SER A 629 17.13 20.15 -27.05
CA SER A 629 18.03 20.59 -28.13
C SER A 629 18.54 22.03 -27.92
N LEU A 630 17.78 22.84 -27.19
CA LEU A 630 18.16 24.21 -26.87
C LEU A 630 19.16 24.29 -25.71
N LEU A 631 19.18 23.28 -24.83
CA LEU A 631 19.98 23.24 -23.62
C LEU A 631 21.40 22.67 -23.86
N ARG A 632 22.36 23.11 -23.01
CA ARG A 632 23.74 22.59 -23.07
C ARG A 632 23.76 21.10 -22.73
N LYS A 633 24.42 20.29 -23.55
CA LYS A 633 24.50 18.83 -23.38
C LYS A 633 25.10 18.42 -22.03
N PHE A 634 26.16 19.10 -21.60
CA PHE A 634 26.89 18.84 -20.36
C PHE A 634 26.94 20.11 -19.51
N PRO A 635 25.91 20.39 -18.69
CA PRO A 635 25.91 21.57 -17.83
C PRO A 635 26.94 21.43 -16.70
N PRO A 636 27.55 22.53 -16.25
CA PRO A 636 28.51 22.51 -15.15
C PRO A 636 27.85 22.03 -13.86
N GLN A 637 28.62 21.37 -13.01
CA GLN A 637 28.18 20.95 -11.68
C GLN A 637 27.98 22.17 -10.77
N ARG A 638 26.92 22.17 -9.96
CA ARG A 638 26.70 23.24 -8.98
C ARG A 638 27.65 23.18 -7.81
N ARG A 639 27.86 24.34 -7.19
CA ARG A 639 28.59 24.45 -5.92
C ARG A 639 27.78 23.79 -4.81
N VAL A 640 28.45 22.90 -4.09
CA VAL A 640 27.99 22.33 -2.83
C VAL A 640 28.32 23.36 -1.73
N PRO A 641 27.42 23.60 -0.74
CA PRO A 641 27.73 24.42 0.42
C PRO A 641 29.05 23.99 1.08
N GLU A 642 29.85 24.96 1.54
CA GLU A 642 31.18 24.69 2.12
C GLU A 642 31.11 23.79 3.36
N ASP A 643 30.00 23.85 4.10
CA ASP A 643 29.74 23.02 5.29
C ASP A 643 29.39 21.56 4.98
N ILE A 644 29.21 21.20 3.69
CA ILE A 644 28.91 19.84 3.25
C ILE A 644 30.15 19.27 2.57
N GLU A 645 30.66 18.18 3.10
CA GLU A 645 31.76 17.45 2.47
C GLU A 645 31.36 17.02 1.03
N PRO A 646 32.11 17.40 -0.01
CA PRO A 646 31.74 17.10 -1.41
C PRO A 646 31.59 15.61 -1.73
N GLY A 647 32.31 14.75 -0.99
CA GLY A 647 32.23 13.29 -1.11
C GLY A 647 30.91 12.71 -0.58
N LEU A 648 30.23 13.43 0.33
CA LEU A 648 28.98 12.99 0.93
C LEU A 648 27.83 13.03 -0.08
N VAL A 649 27.81 14.02 -0.98
CA VAL A 649 26.77 14.20 -2.01
C VAL A 649 26.80 13.04 -3.01
N SER A 650 25.82 12.15 -2.95
CA SER A 650 25.75 10.94 -3.80
C SER A 650 25.21 11.17 -5.20
N PHE A 651 24.70 12.36 -5.51
CA PHE A 651 24.01 12.69 -6.75
C PHE A 651 24.56 13.96 -7.41
N ARG A 652 24.11 14.25 -8.64
CA ARG A 652 24.45 15.45 -9.40
C ARG A 652 23.46 16.57 -9.11
N VAL A 653 23.99 17.76 -8.87
CA VAL A 653 23.24 18.99 -8.55
C VAL A 653 23.57 20.11 -9.53
#